data_AF-A0A6A6EP95-F1
#
_entry.id   AF-A0A6A6EP95-F1
#
_cell.length_a   1.000
_cell.length_b   1.000
_cell.length_c   1.000
_cell.angle_alpha   90.00
_cell.angle_beta   90.00
_cell.angle_gamma   90.00
#
_symmetry.space_group_name_H-M   'P 1'
#
loop_
_entity.id
_entity.type
_entity.pdbx_description
1 polymer ?
#
loop_
_entity_poly.entity_id
_entity_poly.type
_entity_poly.pdbx_seq_one_letter_code
_entity_poly.pdbx_strand_id
1 'polypeptide(L)'
;MANLSFYLSFLLAYLLNICNAASSCWRDTACSGPNDTAFHGLWESNIYAPASRIIKPVSILSLPNGKLVSEYTGPTTLKGNGSGIVFDFGIEVGGIVSLSYSASGEGSLGLAFTEASTWIGEWSDASNGKFAGRDGALYAKVTESGNGTFVMPDKSMRGGFRYMTVFLLANGAISVDLTDVSLEISFQPTWANLRAYQGYFHCNDELLNKIWYAGAYTLQTNAVPVNTGRQVPMLANGWANNGTLGPGDTIIVDGAKRDRAVWPGDMGIAVPSSFVSIGDLESVKNALQVMYDYQNRDGSFPEAGPPLLQQNSDTYHMWTMIGTYNYMLYANDAGFVQKNWAKYLRAMNHIYGKVGPSGLLNQTGTRDWARWQTGFNNSEANMILYRTLVTSASLATWLNDTTDLSTTWLARADALQTAINKHCFDSSYGAFKDNATSTRLHPQDANSMAVLFGVVNATSPKAASISERLTDNWSPIGAVARELPENISPFISSFEIQAHLTIGRTDRALDLIRRSWGWYQNHPNGTGSTVIEGYLVNGTFGYRSSHGYGYDASYVSHAHGWSSGPTSALTEFILGLMVTSPAGRTWTLKPQFGDLKTAEGGFMTKLGKYQAKWERKDEGYRVDFSTPKGTSGGLALPCLEEGKVPAVKINGKNVSENFAKLVGNSVAMTVEGGKYSIEVSK
;
A
#
# COMPACT_ATOMS: atom_id res chain seq x y z
N MET A 1 39.60 44.76 -26.20
CA MET A 1 39.96 43.50 -25.51
C MET A 1 39.83 43.71 -24.00
N ALA A 2 38.59 43.78 -23.54
CA ALA A 2 38.18 43.81 -22.13
C ALA A 2 36.70 43.40 -22.12
N ASN A 3 36.28 42.69 -21.08
CA ASN A 3 34.91 42.25 -20.77
C ASN A 3 34.43 40.92 -21.38
N LEU A 4 35.06 39.81 -21.01
CA LEU A 4 34.39 38.49 -21.01
C LEU A 4 34.92 37.53 -19.91
N SER A 5 35.23 38.04 -18.71
CA SER A 5 35.73 37.19 -17.61
C SER A 5 35.14 37.50 -16.23
N PHE A 6 33.92 38.05 -16.16
CA PHE A 6 33.26 38.34 -14.88
C PHE A 6 31.92 37.60 -14.65
N TYR A 7 31.48 36.74 -15.58
CA TYR A 7 30.20 36.03 -15.47
C TYR A 7 30.30 34.51 -15.25
N LEU A 8 31.51 33.94 -15.16
CA LEU A 8 31.68 32.49 -14.96
C LEU A 8 32.05 32.07 -13.53
N SER A 9 32.14 33.02 -12.59
CA SER A 9 32.53 32.74 -11.20
C SER A 9 31.38 32.88 -10.20
N PHE A 10 30.18 33.30 -10.64
CA PHE A 10 29.01 33.47 -9.78
C PHE A 10 27.98 32.32 -9.88
N LEU A 11 28.15 31.38 -10.81
CA LEU A 11 27.24 30.22 -10.99
C LEU A 11 27.76 28.90 -10.40
N LEU A 12 29.01 28.85 -9.91
CA LEU A 12 29.58 27.67 -9.26
C LEU A 12 29.59 27.73 -7.71
N ALA A 13 29.15 28.84 -7.12
CA ALA A 13 29.17 29.05 -5.67
C ALA A 13 27.80 28.93 -4.99
N TYR A 14 26.73 28.63 -5.75
CA TYR A 14 25.36 28.45 -5.20
C TYR A 14 24.96 26.98 -5.00
N LEU A 15 25.90 26.03 -5.10
CA LEU A 15 25.64 24.60 -4.96
C LEU A 15 26.31 23.92 -3.75
N LEU A 16 26.96 24.67 -2.86
CA LEU A 16 27.65 24.09 -1.69
C LEU A 16 27.47 24.98 -0.46
N ASN A 17 26.25 25.08 0.03
CA ASN A 17 25.95 25.44 1.43
C ASN A 17 24.55 24.96 1.80
N ILE A 18 24.30 23.66 1.62
CA ILE A 18 23.33 22.98 2.48
C ILE A 18 24.16 22.56 3.68
N CYS A 19 23.97 23.22 4.82
CA CYS A 19 24.42 22.69 6.10
C CYS A 19 23.93 21.24 6.17
N ASN A 20 24.86 20.27 6.09
CA ASN A 20 24.63 18.89 6.46
C ASN A 20 24.32 18.89 7.98
N ALA A 21 23.09 19.24 8.35
CA ALA A 21 22.49 18.63 9.51
C ALA A 21 22.50 17.14 9.19
N ALA A 22 23.35 16.37 9.86
CA ALA A 22 23.44 14.93 9.65
C ALA A 22 22.02 14.37 9.65
N SER A 23 21.60 13.76 8.55
CA SER A 23 20.26 13.20 8.41
C SER A 23 20.05 12.22 9.57
N SER A 24 19.14 12.56 10.48
CA SER A 24 18.87 11.76 11.66
C SER A 24 17.61 10.93 11.46
N CYS A 25 17.61 9.76 12.06
CA CYS A 25 16.40 8.98 12.26
C CYS A 25 15.47 9.72 13.23
N TRP A 26 14.25 9.21 13.37
CA TRP A 26 13.26 9.88 14.20
C TRP A 26 13.67 9.81 15.66
N ARG A 27 14.11 10.95 16.21
CA ARG A 27 14.49 11.12 17.63
C ARG A 27 15.51 10.08 18.07
N ASP A 28 15.21 9.32 19.14
CA ASP A 28 16.10 8.34 19.74
C ASP A 28 16.11 6.99 19.01
N THR A 29 15.37 6.84 17.90
CA THR A 29 15.36 5.62 17.10
C THR A 29 16.69 5.43 16.38
N ALA A 30 17.24 4.21 16.48
CA ALA A 30 18.45 3.84 15.77
C ALA A 30 18.22 3.81 14.24
N CYS A 31 19.19 4.29 13.48
CA CYS A 31 19.15 4.19 12.03
C CYS A 31 19.49 2.78 11.55
N SER A 32 18.50 2.10 10.97
CA SER A 32 18.65 0.79 10.30
C SER A 32 18.27 0.83 8.81
N GLY A 33 17.69 1.94 8.35
CA GLY A 33 17.29 2.14 6.96
C GLY A 33 18.46 2.25 5.98
N PRO A 34 18.18 2.11 4.66
CA PRO A 34 19.17 2.32 3.62
C PRO A 34 19.68 3.77 3.61
N ASN A 35 20.96 3.92 3.29
CA ASN A 35 21.59 5.25 3.18
C ASN A 35 21.19 5.98 1.90
N ASP A 36 20.90 5.23 0.82
CA ASP A 36 20.62 5.77 -0.50
C ASP A 36 19.66 4.87 -1.28
N THR A 37 19.06 5.39 -2.36
CA THR A 37 18.21 4.59 -3.24
C THR A 37 19.02 3.46 -3.87
N ALA A 38 18.38 2.31 -4.08
CA ALA A 38 19.01 1.21 -4.79
C ALA A 38 19.15 1.49 -6.30
N PHE A 39 18.35 2.37 -6.87
CA PHE A 39 18.26 2.58 -8.33
C PHE A 39 18.20 4.08 -8.66
N HIS A 40 19.34 4.65 -9.07
CA HIS A 40 19.39 6.04 -9.53
C HIS A 40 18.85 6.19 -10.95
N GLY A 41 18.07 7.24 -11.18
CA GLY A 41 17.53 7.52 -12.50
C GLY A 41 16.45 8.60 -12.51
N LEU A 42 15.89 8.84 -13.70
CA LEU A 42 14.88 9.88 -13.93
C LEU A 42 13.63 9.70 -13.05
N TRP A 43 13.31 8.45 -12.69
CA TRP A 43 12.15 8.09 -11.87
C TRP A 43 12.23 8.60 -10.42
N GLU A 44 13.40 9.01 -9.93
CA GLU A 44 13.53 9.60 -8.59
C GLU A 44 12.73 10.90 -8.44
N SER A 45 12.41 11.60 -9.55
CA SER A 45 11.53 12.77 -9.54
C SER A 45 10.09 12.44 -9.14
N ASN A 46 9.69 11.16 -9.20
CA ASN A 46 8.36 10.71 -8.82
C ASN A 46 8.26 10.31 -7.33
N ILE A 47 9.38 10.28 -6.60
CA ILE A 47 9.37 9.98 -5.16
C ILE A 47 8.76 11.16 -4.39
N TYR A 48 7.58 10.94 -3.79
CA TYR A 48 6.90 11.93 -2.95
C TYR A 48 7.58 12.18 -1.60
N ALA A 49 8.36 11.21 -1.11
CA ALA A 49 9.06 11.32 0.16
C ALA A 49 9.94 12.58 0.24
N PRO A 50 9.80 13.41 1.28
CA PRO A 50 10.64 14.60 1.44
C PRO A 50 12.13 14.26 1.60
N ALA A 51 13.00 15.17 1.14
CA ALA A 51 14.45 15.02 1.28
C ALA A 51 14.94 15.27 2.73
N SER A 52 14.10 15.84 3.58
CA SER A 52 14.39 16.15 4.98
C SER A 52 13.26 15.67 5.88
N ARG A 53 13.59 15.25 7.10
CA ARG A 53 12.61 14.90 8.13
C ARG A 53 11.91 16.14 8.70
N ILE A 54 12.59 17.28 8.72
CA ILE A 54 11.98 18.57 9.04
C ILE A 54 11.53 19.24 7.75
N ILE A 55 10.23 19.45 7.61
CA ILE A 55 9.62 20.07 6.43
C ILE A 55 8.81 21.31 6.82
N LYS A 56 8.50 22.13 5.81
CA LYS A 56 7.68 23.32 5.95
C LYS A 56 6.50 23.25 4.97
N PRO A 57 5.40 24.00 5.22
CA PRO A 57 4.35 24.17 4.24
C PRO A 57 4.89 24.71 2.92
N VAL A 58 4.22 24.39 1.81
CA VAL A 58 4.57 24.91 0.48
C VAL A 58 3.68 26.07 0.07
N SER A 59 2.44 26.13 0.58
CA SER A 59 1.51 27.22 0.29
C SER A 59 0.57 27.53 1.44
N ILE A 60 -0.07 28.69 1.33
CA ILE A 60 -1.07 29.19 2.27
C ILE A 60 -2.41 29.27 1.53
N LEU A 61 -3.45 28.69 2.13
CA LEU A 61 -4.82 28.76 1.66
C LEU A 61 -5.69 29.57 2.62
N SER A 62 -6.77 30.12 2.08
CA SER A 62 -7.76 30.90 2.78
C SER A 62 -8.70 29.98 3.55
N LEU A 63 -8.81 30.14 4.87
CA LEU A 63 -9.68 29.32 5.72
C LEU A 63 -11.15 29.30 5.27
N PRO A 64 -11.79 30.44 4.90
CA PRO A 64 -13.21 30.43 4.51
C PRO A 64 -13.58 29.58 3.29
N ASN A 65 -12.64 29.30 2.38
CA ASN A 65 -12.97 28.69 1.08
C ASN A 65 -11.88 27.77 0.49
N GLY A 66 -10.78 27.54 1.21
CA GLY A 66 -9.68 26.67 0.76
C GLY A 66 -8.91 27.17 -0.48
N LYS A 67 -9.09 28.42 -0.91
CA LYS A 67 -8.40 28.95 -2.10
C LYS A 67 -6.97 29.35 -1.79
N LEU A 68 -6.06 29.15 -2.75
CA LEU A 68 -4.68 29.60 -2.68
C LEU A 68 -4.60 31.11 -2.42
N VAL A 69 -3.84 31.49 -1.39
CA VAL A 69 -3.49 32.88 -1.07
C VAL A 69 -2.11 33.20 -1.62
N SER A 70 -1.11 32.37 -1.29
CA SER A 70 0.29 32.55 -1.72
C SER A 70 1.09 31.27 -1.56
N GLU A 71 2.27 31.22 -2.16
CA GLU A 71 3.32 30.31 -1.71
C GLU A 71 3.74 30.65 -0.28
N TYR A 72 4.22 29.66 0.48
CA TYR A 72 4.73 29.88 1.82
C TYR A 72 6.18 30.38 1.76
N THR A 73 6.37 31.69 1.93
CA THR A 73 7.69 32.34 1.88
C THR A 73 8.19 32.81 3.24
N GLY A 74 7.49 32.50 4.34
CA GLY A 74 7.88 32.88 5.69
C GLY A 74 6.72 33.44 6.53
N PRO A 75 6.95 34.52 7.29
CA PRO A 75 6.01 34.95 8.32
C PRO A 75 4.59 35.23 7.81
N THR A 76 3.58 34.78 8.56
CA THR A 76 2.17 35.07 8.25
C THR A 76 1.44 35.62 9.48
N THR A 77 0.67 36.69 9.29
CA THR A 77 0.01 37.39 10.39
C THR A 77 -1.47 37.01 10.53
N LEU A 78 -1.88 36.68 11.76
CA LEU A 78 -3.28 36.57 12.18
C LEU A 78 -3.67 37.82 12.98
N LYS A 79 -4.81 38.45 12.67
CA LYS A 79 -5.28 39.68 13.32
C LYS A 79 -6.70 39.53 13.82
N GLY A 80 -6.87 39.64 15.13
CA GLY A 80 -8.18 39.57 15.79
C GLY A 80 -8.74 38.15 15.92
N ASN A 81 -9.74 38.03 16.77
CA ASN A 81 -10.44 36.79 17.07
C ASN A 81 -11.12 36.21 15.81
N GLY A 82 -10.97 34.90 15.60
CA GLY A 82 -11.52 34.18 14.45
C GLY A 82 -10.74 34.33 13.15
N SER A 83 -9.61 35.07 13.15
CA SER A 83 -8.72 35.08 11.97
C SER A 83 -7.99 33.74 11.85
N GLY A 84 -7.81 33.24 10.64
CA GLY A 84 -7.15 31.97 10.41
C GLY A 84 -6.69 31.77 8.97
N ILE A 85 -5.73 30.88 8.82
CA ILE A 85 -5.10 30.49 7.56
C ILE A 85 -4.92 28.98 7.54
N VAL A 86 -4.70 28.43 6.35
CA VAL A 86 -4.45 27.00 6.18
C VAL A 86 -3.09 26.83 5.53
N PHE A 87 -2.23 26.05 6.16
CA PHE A 87 -0.96 25.63 5.60
C PHE A 87 -1.17 24.34 4.79
N ASP A 88 -0.85 24.38 3.50
CA ASP A 88 -0.83 23.20 2.64
C ASP A 88 0.63 22.73 2.48
N PHE A 89 0.89 21.49 2.88
CA PHE A 89 2.20 20.85 2.73
C PHE A 89 2.44 20.29 1.31
N GLY A 90 1.42 20.31 0.45
CA GLY A 90 1.46 19.89 -0.95
C GLY A 90 1.36 18.37 -1.16
N ILE A 91 1.67 17.61 -0.11
CA ILE A 91 1.61 16.15 -0.04
C ILE A 91 1.06 15.73 1.33
N GLU A 92 0.67 14.46 1.43
CA GLU A 92 0.39 13.82 2.71
C GLU A 92 1.65 13.81 3.59
N VAL A 93 1.52 14.21 4.84
CA VAL A 93 2.58 14.31 5.85
C VAL A 93 2.07 13.81 7.20
N GLY A 94 2.95 13.63 8.19
CA GLY A 94 2.53 13.16 9.51
C GLY A 94 3.65 13.24 10.54
N GLY A 95 3.33 13.74 11.74
CA GLY A 95 4.29 13.91 12.81
C GLY A 95 4.01 15.10 13.72
N ILE A 96 5.08 15.77 14.16
CA ILE A 96 5.08 16.76 15.24
C ILE A 96 5.25 18.17 14.68
N VAL A 97 4.21 19.00 14.82
CA VAL A 97 4.27 20.40 14.38
C VAL A 97 4.96 21.27 15.42
N SER A 98 5.78 22.20 14.94
CA SER A 98 6.35 23.29 15.72
C SER A 98 5.98 24.64 15.10
N LEU A 99 5.60 25.60 15.94
CA LEU A 99 5.32 26.99 15.58
C LEU A 99 6.29 27.91 16.34
N SER A 100 6.83 28.91 15.66
CA SER A 100 7.47 30.07 16.28
C SER A 100 6.67 31.32 15.94
N TYR A 101 6.35 32.14 16.94
CA TYR A 101 5.49 33.30 16.74
C TYR A 101 5.94 34.53 17.53
N SER A 102 5.47 35.70 17.10
CA SER A 102 5.50 36.95 17.88
C SER A 102 4.08 37.45 18.07
N ALA A 103 3.68 37.72 19.31
CA ALA A 103 2.32 38.13 19.65
C ALA A 103 2.28 39.52 20.27
N SER A 104 1.22 40.29 19.96
CA SER A 104 1.00 41.61 20.55
C SER A 104 0.20 41.59 21.87
N GLY A 105 -0.22 40.42 22.35
CA GLY A 105 -1.07 40.27 23.53
C GLY A 105 -1.42 38.81 23.82
N GLU A 106 -2.40 38.60 24.71
CA GLU A 106 -2.84 37.27 25.15
C GLU A 106 -3.90 36.65 24.22
N GLY A 107 -3.83 35.33 24.03
CA GLY A 107 -4.78 34.59 23.20
C GLY A 107 -4.43 33.10 23.09
N SER A 108 -4.95 32.44 22.08
CA SER A 108 -4.59 31.05 21.75
C SER A 108 -4.63 30.80 20.26
N LEU A 109 -3.65 30.06 19.76
CA LEU A 109 -3.65 29.53 18.40
C LEU A 109 -4.25 28.12 18.42
N GLY A 110 -5.38 27.92 17.72
CA GLY A 110 -5.94 26.61 17.44
C GLY A 110 -5.28 25.99 16.20
N LEU A 111 -4.96 24.70 16.26
CA LEU A 111 -4.38 23.91 15.18
C LEU A 111 -5.30 22.73 14.85
N ALA A 112 -5.80 22.67 13.62
CA ALA A 112 -6.65 21.59 13.11
C ALA A 112 -6.04 20.95 11.85
N PHE A 113 -6.23 19.65 11.67
CA PHE A 113 -5.51 18.86 10.67
C PHE A 113 -6.46 18.05 9.79
N THR A 114 -6.24 18.04 8.48
CA THR A 114 -7.02 17.21 7.55
C THR A 114 -6.18 16.64 6.41
N GLU A 115 -6.50 15.42 5.97
CA GLU A 115 -5.89 14.83 4.76
C GLU A 115 -6.51 15.41 3.48
N ALA A 116 -7.84 15.63 3.48
CA ALA A 116 -8.58 16.16 2.34
C ALA A 116 -8.92 17.65 2.52
N SER A 117 -8.93 18.39 1.42
CA SER A 117 -9.31 19.81 1.44
C SER A 117 -10.79 20.02 1.76
N THR A 118 -11.63 19.00 1.51
CA THR A 118 -13.07 19.00 1.83
C THR A 118 -13.35 19.32 3.31
N TRP A 119 -12.43 18.93 4.21
CA TRP A 119 -12.64 19.02 5.66
C TRP A 119 -11.87 20.17 6.32
N ILE A 120 -11.17 20.99 5.53
CA ILE A 120 -10.48 22.17 6.05
C ILE A 120 -11.45 23.00 6.90
N GLY A 121 -11.03 23.29 8.12
CA GLY A 121 -11.80 24.06 9.08
C GLY A 121 -11.07 24.18 10.40
N GLU A 122 -11.78 24.64 11.42
CA GLU A 122 -11.28 24.79 12.79
C GLU A 122 -11.31 23.47 13.59
N TRP A 123 -11.70 22.37 12.96
CA TRP A 123 -11.69 21.03 13.55
C TRP A 123 -10.93 20.07 12.64
N SER A 124 -10.13 19.20 13.26
CA SER A 124 -9.44 18.13 12.56
C SER A 124 -10.46 17.09 12.07
N ASP A 125 -10.13 16.40 10.98
CA ASP A 125 -10.89 15.25 10.53
C ASP A 125 -10.83 14.10 11.55
N ALA A 126 -11.80 13.20 11.53
CA ALA A 126 -11.89 12.16 12.56
C ALA A 126 -10.78 11.12 12.44
N SER A 127 -10.11 10.80 13.56
CA SER A 127 -9.11 9.72 13.62
C SER A 127 -9.30 8.74 14.78
N ASN A 128 -10.02 9.13 15.84
CA ASN A 128 -10.12 8.31 17.06
C ASN A 128 -11.04 7.07 16.94
N GLY A 129 -12.05 7.09 16.05
CA GLY A 129 -12.92 5.93 15.77
C GLY A 129 -14.01 5.61 16.80
N LYS A 130 -14.20 6.44 17.83
CA LYS A 130 -15.29 6.29 18.82
C LYS A 130 -16.62 6.86 18.32
N PHE A 131 -16.56 7.86 17.44
CA PHE A 131 -17.74 8.58 16.91
C PHE A 131 -18.65 9.20 17.99
N ALA A 132 -18.10 9.49 19.17
CA ALA A 132 -18.84 10.10 20.29
C ALA A 132 -18.63 11.62 20.40
N GLY A 133 -17.69 12.16 19.63
CA GLY A 133 -17.28 13.55 19.65
C GLY A 133 -16.21 13.81 18.60
N ARG A 134 -15.78 15.07 18.50
CA ARG A 134 -14.85 15.50 17.45
C ARG A 134 -13.40 15.38 17.91
N ASP A 135 -12.49 15.18 16.96
CA ASP A 135 -11.05 15.35 17.20
C ASP A 135 -10.74 16.81 17.59
N GLY A 136 -11.42 17.78 16.99
CA GLY A 136 -11.26 19.20 17.35
C GLY A 136 -9.89 19.76 16.96
N ALA A 137 -9.39 20.71 17.75
CA ALA A 137 -8.11 21.37 17.52
C ALA A 137 -7.19 21.26 18.74
N LEU A 138 -5.88 21.32 18.52
CA LEU A 138 -4.90 21.56 19.59
C LEU A 138 -4.76 23.05 19.82
N TYR A 139 -4.50 23.45 21.06
CA TYR A 139 -4.41 24.86 21.43
C TYR A 139 -3.03 25.19 21.99
N ALA A 140 -2.31 26.05 21.28
CA ALA A 140 -1.12 26.73 21.79
C ALA A 140 -1.57 28.00 22.52
N LYS A 141 -1.27 28.12 23.82
CA LYS A 141 -1.61 29.31 24.60
C LYS A 141 -0.56 30.39 24.37
N VAL A 142 -1.03 31.61 24.10
CA VAL A 142 -0.21 32.82 24.05
C VAL A 142 -0.46 33.58 25.34
N THR A 143 0.48 33.51 26.28
CA THR A 143 0.30 34.00 27.65
C THR A 143 0.65 35.47 27.85
N GLU A 144 1.47 36.04 26.98
CA GLU A 144 1.86 37.44 27.02
C GLU A 144 2.31 37.93 25.64
N SER A 145 2.46 39.24 25.48
CA SER A 145 3.07 39.82 24.29
C SER A 145 4.56 39.46 24.20
N GLY A 146 5.04 39.13 23.01
CA GLY A 146 6.44 38.79 22.78
C GLY A 146 6.60 37.56 21.88
N ASN A 147 7.82 37.06 21.83
CA ASN A 147 8.14 35.87 21.06
C ASN A 147 7.84 34.61 21.85
N GLY A 148 7.29 33.60 21.19
CA GLY A 148 6.99 32.30 21.78
C GLY A 148 7.18 31.16 20.79
N THR A 149 7.23 29.96 21.33
CA THR A 149 7.26 28.73 20.54
C THR A 149 6.21 27.75 21.07
N PHE A 150 5.70 26.94 20.17
CA PHE A 150 4.82 25.82 20.49
C PHE A 150 5.35 24.59 19.79
N VAL A 151 5.49 23.50 20.54
CA VAL A 151 5.75 22.17 19.98
C VAL A 151 4.58 21.28 20.36
N MET A 152 3.99 20.63 19.36
CA MET A 152 2.90 19.69 19.55
C MET A 152 3.33 18.58 20.54
N PRO A 153 2.52 18.27 21.57
CA PRO A 153 2.83 17.15 22.47
C PRO A 153 2.85 15.82 21.71
N ASP A 154 3.80 14.95 22.03
CA ASP A 154 3.99 13.65 21.38
C ASP A 154 2.72 12.79 21.32
N LYS A 155 1.99 12.72 22.44
CA LYS A 155 0.73 11.98 22.50
C LYS A 155 -0.32 12.50 21.51
N SER A 156 -0.21 13.74 21.07
CA SER A 156 -1.13 14.41 20.15
C SER A 156 -0.54 14.53 18.74
N MET A 157 0.57 13.84 18.45
CA MET A 157 1.12 13.68 17.11
C MET A 157 0.02 13.35 16.11
N ARG A 158 -0.02 14.06 14.98
CA ARG A 158 -0.98 13.78 13.91
C ARG A 158 -0.36 12.83 12.91
N GLY A 159 -0.93 11.63 12.82
CA GLY A 159 -0.36 10.53 12.05
C GLY A 159 -0.35 10.73 10.54
N GLY A 160 -1.39 11.37 10.00
CA GLY A 160 -1.57 11.73 8.60
C GLY A 160 -2.40 13.00 8.48
N PHE A 161 -1.93 13.95 7.67
CA PHE A 161 -2.65 15.13 7.19
C PHE A 161 -1.88 15.76 6.01
N ARG A 162 -2.54 16.57 5.20
CA ARG A 162 -1.90 17.46 4.22
C ARG A 162 -2.10 18.94 4.56
N TYR A 163 -3.25 19.26 5.14
CA TYR A 163 -3.65 20.61 5.46
C TYR A 163 -3.64 20.82 6.98
N MET A 164 -3.07 21.94 7.42
CA MET A 164 -3.12 22.39 8.80
C MET A 164 -3.71 23.78 8.88
N THR A 165 -4.90 23.90 9.46
CA THR A 165 -5.50 25.19 9.81
C THR A 165 -4.84 25.73 11.07
N VAL A 166 -4.47 27.01 11.07
CA VAL A 166 -4.12 27.78 12.27
C VAL A 166 -5.06 28.96 12.40
N PHE A 167 -5.74 29.09 13.53
CA PHE A 167 -6.72 30.15 13.80
C PHE A 167 -6.53 30.77 15.19
N LEU A 168 -6.87 32.04 15.33
CA LEU A 168 -6.63 32.84 16.53
C LEU A 168 -7.91 32.99 17.37
N LEU A 169 -7.84 32.59 18.63
CA LEU A 169 -8.88 32.82 19.64
C LEU A 169 -8.40 33.86 20.66
N ALA A 170 -9.16 34.93 20.86
CA ALA A 170 -8.84 35.97 21.83
C ALA A 170 -10.07 36.77 22.27
N ASN A 171 -10.00 37.34 23.48
CA ASN A 171 -11.04 38.21 24.04
C ASN A 171 -10.87 39.70 23.68
N GLY A 172 -9.74 40.07 23.06
CA GLY A 172 -9.38 41.46 22.75
C GLY A 172 -8.58 41.59 21.45
N ALA A 173 -8.10 42.80 21.17
CA ALA A 173 -7.28 43.07 19.99
C ALA A 173 -5.89 42.43 20.14
N ILE A 174 -5.59 41.46 19.28
CA ILE A 174 -4.30 40.77 19.22
C ILE A 174 -3.88 40.60 17.76
N SER A 175 -2.58 40.70 17.52
CA SER A 175 -1.93 40.24 16.29
C SER A 175 -0.93 39.16 16.67
N VAL A 176 -0.89 38.08 15.89
CA VAL A 176 0.13 37.04 16.02
C VAL A 176 0.80 36.84 14.67
N ASP A 177 2.11 37.08 14.63
CA ASP A 177 2.97 36.82 13.49
C ASP A 177 3.56 35.42 13.64
N LEU A 178 3.11 34.46 12.85
CA LEU A 178 3.68 33.12 12.76
C LEU A 178 4.99 33.21 11.97
N THR A 179 6.11 33.36 12.66
CA THR A 179 7.44 33.55 12.09
C THR A 179 8.06 32.28 11.48
N ASP A 180 7.71 31.11 12.00
CA ASP A 180 8.10 29.82 11.43
C ASP A 180 7.04 28.75 11.71
N VAL A 181 6.82 27.89 10.73
CA VAL A 181 5.98 26.71 10.79
C VAL A 181 6.76 25.55 10.22
N SER A 182 6.93 24.49 11.01
CA SER A 182 7.64 23.28 10.60
C SER A 182 6.98 22.03 11.16
N LEU A 183 7.25 20.90 10.50
CA LEU A 183 6.81 19.57 10.88
C LEU A 183 8.01 18.62 10.90
N GLU A 184 8.18 17.90 12.00
CA GLU A 184 9.05 16.73 12.07
C GLU A 184 8.26 15.49 11.67
N ILE A 185 8.63 14.87 10.54
CA ILE A 185 8.02 13.63 10.05
C ILE A 185 8.34 12.46 10.99
N SER A 186 7.29 11.77 11.44
CA SER A 186 7.43 10.63 12.36
C SER A 186 7.48 9.27 11.69
N PHE A 187 6.89 9.12 10.50
CA PHE A 187 6.87 7.83 9.80
C PHE A 187 8.26 7.48 9.23
N GLN A 188 8.42 6.21 8.89
CA GLN A 188 9.68 5.55 8.55
C GLN A 188 10.80 5.94 9.55
N PRO A 189 10.63 5.60 10.84
CA PRO A 189 11.43 6.19 11.91
C PRO A 189 12.91 5.79 11.85
N THR A 190 13.21 4.61 11.30
CA THR A 190 14.57 4.05 11.22
C THR A 190 15.37 4.53 10.00
N TRP A 191 14.81 5.39 9.16
CA TRP A 191 15.47 5.84 7.92
C TRP A 191 15.97 7.27 8.03
N ALA A 192 17.27 7.49 7.92
CA ALA A 192 17.82 8.84 7.84
C ALA A 192 17.45 9.52 6.50
N ASN A 193 17.52 8.76 5.41
CA ASN A 193 17.15 9.20 4.07
C ASN A 193 15.78 8.63 3.69
N LEU A 194 14.73 9.45 3.82
CA LEU A 194 13.36 9.04 3.47
C LEU A 194 13.18 8.72 1.96
N ARG A 195 14.12 9.14 1.10
CA ARG A 195 14.06 8.91 -0.36
C ARG A 195 14.81 7.65 -0.80
N ALA A 196 15.40 6.90 0.14
CA ALA A 196 16.23 5.72 -0.14
C ALA A 196 15.42 4.47 -0.54
N TYR A 197 14.52 4.59 -1.53
CA TYR A 197 13.65 3.50 -1.98
C TYR A 197 14.49 2.36 -2.56
N GLN A 198 14.09 1.12 -2.27
CA GLN A 198 14.80 -0.09 -2.65
C GLN A 198 14.24 -0.76 -3.91
N GLY A 199 13.34 -0.08 -4.61
CA GLY A 199 12.74 -0.46 -5.88
C GLY A 199 12.17 0.75 -6.60
N TYR A 200 11.85 0.56 -7.88
CA TYR A 200 11.36 1.62 -8.76
C TYR A 200 10.56 1.06 -9.93
N PHE A 201 9.75 1.93 -10.54
CA PHE A 201 9.03 1.64 -11.78
C PHE A 201 8.91 2.90 -12.63
N HIS A 202 9.02 2.75 -13.94
CA HIS A 202 8.83 3.81 -14.90
C HIS A 202 8.33 3.27 -16.25
N CYS A 203 7.32 3.90 -16.82
CA CYS A 203 6.80 3.59 -18.14
C CYS A 203 6.44 4.87 -18.91
N ASN A 204 6.03 4.72 -20.17
CA ASN A 204 5.62 5.85 -21.01
C ASN A 204 4.21 6.41 -20.71
N ASP A 205 3.62 6.07 -19.56
CA ASP A 205 2.34 6.60 -19.05
C ASP A 205 2.58 7.26 -17.69
N GLU A 206 2.59 8.59 -17.67
CA GLU A 206 2.91 9.36 -16.47
C GLU A 206 1.88 9.19 -15.35
N LEU A 207 0.63 8.84 -15.67
CA LEU A 207 -0.37 8.59 -14.65
C LEU A 207 -0.04 7.29 -13.89
N LEU A 208 0.34 6.24 -14.62
CA LEU A 208 0.76 4.97 -14.00
C LEU A 208 2.02 5.15 -13.14
N ASN A 209 2.98 5.95 -13.61
CA ASN A 209 4.16 6.32 -12.83
C ASN A 209 3.73 6.95 -11.49
N LYS A 210 2.90 8.01 -11.53
CA LYS A 210 2.41 8.68 -10.30
C LYS A 210 1.66 7.74 -9.36
N ILE A 211 0.80 6.87 -9.88
CA ILE A 211 0.03 5.90 -9.09
C ILE A 211 0.97 4.91 -8.39
N TRP A 212 2.00 4.41 -9.09
CA TRP A 212 2.97 3.49 -8.49
C TRP A 212 3.67 4.11 -7.27
N TYR A 213 4.14 5.36 -7.42
CA TYR A 213 4.81 6.09 -6.35
C TYR A 213 3.86 6.55 -5.24
N ALA A 214 2.58 6.79 -5.54
CA ALA A 214 1.58 7.10 -4.52
C ALA A 214 1.32 5.90 -3.62
N GLY A 215 1.26 4.69 -4.18
CA GLY A 215 1.20 3.45 -3.41
C GLY A 215 2.46 3.24 -2.56
N ALA A 216 3.65 3.46 -3.12
CA ALA A 216 4.92 3.35 -2.38
C ALA A 216 5.00 4.35 -1.21
N TYR A 217 4.62 5.60 -1.44
CA TYR A 217 4.63 6.64 -0.41
C TYR A 217 3.59 6.36 0.69
N THR A 218 2.42 5.82 0.33
CA THR A 218 1.41 5.38 1.32
C THR A 218 1.95 4.32 2.27
N LEU A 219 2.72 3.35 1.76
CA LEU A 219 3.32 2.32 2.61
C LEU A 219 4.38 2.91 3.55
N GLN A 220 5.12 3.92 3.07
CA GLN A 220 6.07 4.66 3.89
C GLN A 220 5.38 5.45 5.01
N THR A 221 4.25 6.12 4.72
CA THR A 221 3.48 6.84 5.75
C THR A 221 2.89 5.90 6.81
N ASN A 222 2.72 4.62 6.45
CA ASN A 222 2.16 3.58 7.31
C ASN A 222 3.21 2.78 8.09
N ALA A 223 4.51 2.98 7.84
CA ALA A 223 5.58 2.45 8.67
C ALA A 223 5.84 3.43 9.83
N VAL A 224 5.36 3.12 11.03
CA VAL A 224 5.28 4.08 12.13
C VAL A 224 6.13 3.66 13.34
N PRO A 225 6.56 4.61 14.20
CA PRO A 225 7.19 4.26 15.46
C PRO A 225 6.23 3.48 16.36
N VAL A 226 6.73 2.44 17.03
CA VAL A 226 5.88 1.46 17.73
C VAL A 226 5.05 2.03 18.89
N ASN A 227 5.44 3.17 19.45
CA ASN A 227 4.73 3.83 20.55
C ASN A 227 3.79 4.95 20.08
N THR A 228 3.42 4.93 18.80
CA THR A 228 2.53 5.94 18.19
C THR A 228 1.22 5.38 17.68
N GLY A 229 0.82 4.20 18.19
CA GLY A 229 -0.49 3.63 17.92
C GLY A 229 -1.61 4.46 18.53
N ARG A 230 -2.81 4.36 17.97
CA ARG A 230 -3.99 5.02 18.54
C ARG A 230 -4.26 4.51 19.96
N GLN A 231 -4.51 5.41 20.91
CA GLN A 231 -4.91 5.05 22.27
C GLN A 231 -6.22 4.25 22.29
N VAL A 232 -6.23 3.17 23.07
CA VAL A 232 -7.43 2.40 23.42
C VAL A 232 -7.49 2.23 24.95
N PRO A 233 -8.65 2.41 25.62
CA PRO A 233 -9.96 2.81 25.10
C PRO A 233 -9.95 4.17 24.37
N MET A 234 -10.77 4.28 23.32
CA MET A 234 -10.84 5.48 22.49
C MET A 234 -11.37 6.68 23.28
N LEU A 235 -10.84 7.86 23.01
CA LEU A 235 -11.27 9.12 23.60
C LEU A 235 -12.67 9.51 23.11
N ALA A 236 -13.46 10.20 23.96
CA ALA A 236 -14.74 10.77 23.54
C ALA A 236 -14.56 12.00 22.63
N ASN A 237 -13.54 12.82 22.90
CA ASN A 237 -13.15 13.97 22.11
C ASN A 237 -11.63 13.99 21.99
N GLY A 238 -11.12 14.53 20.89
CA GLY A 238 -9.69 14.54 20.61
C GLY A 238 -9.14 13.21 20.12
N TRP A 239 -7.83 13.19 19.90
CA TRP A 239 -7.06 12.00 19.56
C TRP A 239 -5.87 11.86 20.50
N ALA A 240 -5.39 10.63 20.62
CA ALA A 240 -4.10 10.34 21.24
C ALA A 240 -3.43 9.17 20.51
N ASN A 241 -2.16 9.37 20.14
CA ASN A 241 -1.31 8.43 19.41
C ASN A 241 -0.10 8.07 20.27
N ASN A 242 -0.34 7.45 21.41
CA ASN A 242 0.64 7.04 22.43
C ASN A 242 0.49 5.56 22.84
N GLY A 243 -0.24 4.78 22.04
CA GLY A 243 -0.42 3.35 22.23
C GLY A 243 0.78 2.55 21.73
N THR A 244 1.13 1.48 22.44
CA THR A 244 2.18 0.54 22.03
C THR A 244 1.61 -0.51 21.07
N LEU A 245 2.18 -0.54 19.86
CA LEU A 245 1.75 -1.38 18.74
C LEU A 245 2.41 -2.75 18.71
N GLY A 246 3.64 -2.86 19.21
CA GLY A 246 4.42 -4.09 19.08
C GLY A 246 5.90 -3.90 19.38
N PRO A 247 6.73 -4.91 19.04
CA PRO A 247 8.17 -4.89 19.27
C PRO A 247 8.91 -4.07 18.19
N GLY A 248 10.18 -3.76 18.46
CA GLY A 248 11.08 -3.07 17.53
C GLY A 248 10.90 -1.56 17.51
N ASP A 249 11.51 -0.89 16.52
CA ASP A 249 11.46 0.57 16.39
C ASP A 249 10.46 1.05 15.32
N THR A 250 10.06 0.15 14.41
CA THR A 250 9.13 0.44 13.32
C THR A 250 8.11 -0.68 13.15
N ILE A 251 6.89 -0.35 12.72
CA ILE A 251 5.81 -1.32 12.49
C ILE A 251 4.86 -0.82 11.42
N ILE A 252 4.36 -1.72 10.57
CA ILE A 252 3.41 -1.35 9.52
C ILE A 252 1.98 -1.36 10.06
N VAL A 253 1.22 -0.31 9.78
CA VAL A 253 -0.20 -0.16 10.14
C VAL A 253 -1.08 0.01 8.89
N ASP A 254 -2.40 0.03 9.08
CA ASP A 254 -3.41 0.18 8.02
C ASP A 254 -3.34 1.52 7.28
N GLY A 255 -3.22 2.62 8.04
CA GLY A 255 -3.20 3.97 7.50
C GLY A 255 -2.49 4.99 8.38
N ALA A 256 -2.16 6.14 7.78
CA ALA A 256 -1.42 7.19 8.45
C ALA A 256 -2.26 7.92 9.52
N LYS A 257 -3.49 8.33 9.20
CA LYS A 257 -4.36 9.12 10.07
C LYS A 257 -5.09 8.32 11.14
N ARG A 258 -6.03 7.46 10.73
CA ARG A 258 -7.02 6.81 11.60
C ARG A 258 -6.65 5.36 11.88
N ASP A 259 -7.24 4.79 12.93
CA ASP A 259 -6.94 3.46 13.50
C ASP A 259 -5.48 3.27 13.97
N ARG A 260 -4.49 3.45 13.08
CA ARG A 260 -3.06 3.28 13.33
C ARG A 260 -2.79 1.99 14.10
N ALA A 261 -3.26 0.87 13.55
CA ALA A 261 -3.13 -0.45 14.16
C ALA A 261 -2.60 -1.47 13.14
N VAL A 262 -2.06 -2.57 13.64
CA VAL A 262 -1.68 -3.68 12.75
C VAL A 262 -2.95 -4.36 12.27
N TRP A 263 -3.23 -4.30 10.98
CA TRP A 263 -4.36 -4.97 10.34
C TRP A 263 -3.84 -6.00 9.31
N PRO A 264 -3.86 -7.30 9.64
CA PRO A 264 -3.38 -8.35 8.74
C PRO A 264 -4.04 -8.36 7.35
N GLY A 265 -5.31 -7.99 7.22
CA GLY A 265 -6.04 -7.96 5.95
C GLY A 265 -5.31 -7.15 4.88
N ASP A 266 -4.80 -5.98 5.27
CA ASP A 266 -4.02 -5.07 4.43
C ASP A 266 -2.76 -5.73 3.87
N MET A 267 -2.17 -6.67 4.63
CA MET A 267 -0.91 -7.32 4.26
C MET A 267 -1.01 -8.16 2.98
N GLY A 268 -2.23 -8.55 2.57
CA GLY A 268 -2.47 -9.21 1.30
C GLY A 268 -2.05 -8.40 0.08
N ILE A 269 -2.08 -7.07 0.19
CA ILE A 269 -1.70 -6.12 -0.86
C ILE A 269 -0.48 -5.29 -0.47
N ALA A 270 -0.45 -4.79 0.78
CA ALA A 270 0.58 -3.89 1.27
C ALA A 270 1.97 -4.53 1.31
N VAL A 271 2.08 -5.83 1.63
CA VAL A 271 3.40 -6.49 1.76
C VAL A 271 4.09 -6.69 0.39
N PRO A 272 3.44 -7.26 -0.64
CA PRO A 272 4.00 -7.29 -1.99
C PRO A 272 4.39 -5.90 -2.51
N SER A 273 3.51 -4.91 -2.33
CA SER A 273 3.79 -3.54 -2.77
C SER A 273 4.94 -2.89 -2.00
N SER A 274 5.09 -3.17 -0.70
CA SER A 274 6.23 -2.71 0.10
C SER A 274 7.53 -3.31 -0.42
N PHE A 275 7.54 -4.64 -0.66
CA PHE A 275 8.71 -5.35 -1.16
C PHE A 275 9.24 -4.78 -2.48
N VAL A 276 8.37 -4.52 -3.46
CA VAL A 276 8.82 -4.04 -4.78
C VAL A 276 9.17 -2.54 -4.81
N SER A 277 8.86 -1.79 -3.76
CA SER A 277 9.01 -0.32 -3.73
C SER A 277 9.99 0.16 -2.66
N ILE A 278 9.54 0.37 -1.42
CA ILE A 278 10.38 0.85 -0.32
C ILE A 278 11.32 -0.26 0.20
N GLY A 279 10.91 -1.52 0.13
CA GLY A 279 11.69 -2.67 0.60
C GLY A 279 11.72 -2.83 2.12
N ASP A 280 10.86 -2.12 2.87
CA ASP A 280 10.77 -2.26 4.32
C ASP A 280 10.00 -3.52 4.71
N LEU A 281 10.77 -4.56 5.07
CA LEU A 281 10.27 -5.81 5.61
C LEU A 281 10.43 -5.91 7.14
N GLU A 282 11.14 -4.97 7.77
CA GLU A 282 11.29 -4.94 9.23
C GLU A 282 9.96 -4.55 9.89
N SER A 283 9.30 -3.52 9.36
CA SER A 283 7.95 -3.12 9.79
C SER A 283 6.94 -4.27 9.65
N VAL A 284 7.05 -5.06 8.58
CA VAL A 284 6.21 -6.24 8.33
C VAL A 284 6.50 -7.35 9.34
N LYS A 285 7.78 -7.63 9.63
CA LYS A 285 8.20 -8.61 10.64
C LYS A 285 7.62 -8.29 12.01
N ASN A 286 7.73 -7.02 12.43
CA ASN A 286 7.26 -6.58 13.75
C ASN A 286 5.73 -6.66 13.86
N ALA A 287 5.02 -6.30 12.79
CA ALA A 287 3.58 -6.46 12.70
C ALA A 287 3.13 -7.93 12.78
N LEU A 288 3.81 -8.84 12.08
CA LEU A 288 3.52 -10.27 12.19
C LEU A 288 3.87 -10.81 13.59
N GLN A 289 5.01 -10.42 14.16
CA GLN A 289 5.41 -10.87 15.49
C GLN A 289 4.36 -10.51 16.54
N VAL A 290 3.79 -9.30 16.48
CA VAL A 290 2.76 -8.92 17.46
C VAL A 290 1.49 -9.79 17.32
N MET A 291 1.09 -10.16 16.10
CA MET A 291 -0.05 -11.08 15.93
C MET A 291 0.22 -12.45 16.57
N TYR A 292 1.45 -12.96 16.46
CA TYR A 292 1.86 -14.19 17.15
C TYR A 292 1.90 -14.03 18.67
N ASP A 293 2.35 -12.90 19.17
CA ASP A 293 2.46 -12.65 20.62
C ASP A 293 1.08 -12.58 21.28
N TYR A 294 0.06 -12.10 20.55
CA TYR A 294 -1.32 -12.01 20.99
C TYR A 294 -2.23 -13.13 20.46
N GLN A 295 -1.68 -14.24 19.96
CA GLN A 295 -2.46 -15.41 19.57
C GLN A 295 -3.29 -15.92 20.75
N ASN A 296 -4.59 -16.14 20.52
CA ASN A 296 -5.51 -16.66 21.52
C ASN A 296 -5.20 -18.13 21.88
N ARG A 297 -5.71 -18.56 23.05
CA ARG A 297 -5.48 -19.91 23.58
C ARG A 297 -6.04 -21.02 22.67
N ASP A 298 -7.08 -20.72 21.89
CA ASP A 298 -7.72 -21.64 20.94
C ASP A 298 -6.99 -21.70 19.58
N GLY A 299 -5.87 -20.98 19.43
CA GLY A 299 -5.08 -20.90 18.21
C GLY A 299 -5.48 -19.78 17.25
N SER A 300 -6.60 -19.08 17.49
CA SER A 300 -7.00 -17.96 16.63
C SER A 300 -6.08 -16.75 16.82
N PHE A 301 -5.76 -16.05 15.72
CA PHE A 301 -5.20 -14.70 15.78
C PHE A 301 -6.31 -13.67 15.97
N PRO A 302 -6.01 -12.53 16.61
CA PRO A 302 -6.89 -11.37 16.59
C PRO A 302 -7.10 -10.84 15.17
N GLU A 303 -8.19 -10.08 14.99
CA GLU A 303 -8.47 -9.34 13.76
C GLU A 303 -7.48 -8.18 13.57
N ALA A 304 -7.09 -7.50 14.66
CA ALA A 304 -6.14 -6.40 14.64
C ALA A 304 -5.17 -6.48 15.83
N GLY A 305 -3.96 -5.95 15.67
CA GLY A 305 -2.96 -5.86 16.72
C GLY A 305 -3.30 -4.86 17.82
N PRO A 306 -2.50 -4.82 18.89
CA PRO A 306 -2.71 -3.90 20.00
C PRO A 306 -2.43 -2.46 19.57
N PRO A 307 -2.95 -1.47 20.30
CA PRO A 307 -3.83 -1.62 21.47
C PRO A 307 -5.31 -1.88 21.11
N LEU A 308 -5.64 -1.95 19.81
CA LEU A 308 -7.00 -2.22 19.34
C LEU A 308 -7.50 -3.62 19.68
N LEU A 309 -6.70 -4.66 19.42
CA LEU A 309 -6.97 -6.07 19.73
C LEU A 309 -8.39 -6.55 19.45
N GLN A 310 -8.95 -6.16 18.30
CA GLN A 310 -10.23 -6.69 17.85
C GLN A 310 -10.12 -8.20 17.58
N GLN A 311 -11.22 -8.91 17.77
CA GLN A 311 -11.31 -10.38 17.72
C GLN A 311 -12.46 -10.80 16.80
N ASN A 312 -12.58 -12.09 16.50
CA ASN A 312 -13.70 -12.69 15.76
C ASN A 312 -13.71 -12.42 14.24
N SER A 313 -12.54 -12.50 13.59
CA SER A 313 -12.42 -12.50 12.14
C SER A 313 -11.63 -13.72 11.63
N ASP A 314 -12.28 -14.56 10.82
CA ASP A 314 -11.62 -15.71 10.18
C ASP A 314 -10.76 -15.30 8.99
N THR A 315 -11.13 -14.24 8.26
CA THR A 315 -10.38 -13.75 7.11
C THR A 315 -9.07 -13.09 7.55
N TYR A 316 -9.09 -12.20 8.54
CA TYR A 316 -7.88 -11.57 9.09
C TYR A 316 -6.96 -12.58 9.80
N HIS A 317 -7.54 -13.61 10.43
CA HIS A 317 -6.78 -14.76 10.93
C HIS A 317 -5.92 -15.37 9.83
N MET A 318 -6.52 -15.69 8.69
CA MET A 318 -5.82 -16.29 7.55
C MET A 318 -4.86 -15.30 6.88
N TRP A 319 -5.18 -14.02 6.83
CA TRP A 319 -4.27 -13.01 6.31
C TRP A 319 -2.98 -12.87 7.11
N THR A 320 -3.00 -13.11 8.43
CA THR A 320 -1.77 -13.22 9.24
C THR A 320 -0.87 -14.37 8.74
N MET A 321 -1.49 -15.50 8.37
CA MET A 321 -0.78 -16.67 7.87
C MET A 321 -0.22 -16.45 6.46
N ILE A 322 -0.99 -15.80 5.57
CA ILE A 322 -0.54 -15.41 4.23
C ILE A 322 0.58 -14.35 4.31
N GLY A 323 0.45 -13.38 5.22
CA GLY A 323 1.50 -12.40 5.50
C GLY A 323 2.81 -13.04 5.95
N THR A 324 2.73 -14.11 6.75
CA THR A 324 3.92 -14.91 7.14
C THR A 324 4.60 -15.57 5.94
N TYR A 325 3.81 -16.10 5.00
CA TYR A 325 4.34 -16.61 3.74
C TYR A 325 5.02 -15.52 2.91
N ASN A 326 4.37 -14.37 2.73
CA ASN A 326 4.93 -13.24 1.97
C ASN A 326 6.24 -12.76 2.60
N TYR A 327 6.29 -12.62 3.93
CA TYR A 327 7.53 -12.25 4.63
C TYR A 327 8.64 -13.29 4.40
N MET A 328 8.34 -14.59 4.49
CA MET A 328 9.33 -15.64 4.19
C MET A 328 9.80 -15.61 2.72
N LEU A 329 8.87 -15.40 1.77
CA LEU A 329 9.17 -15.28 0.35
C LEU A 329 10.14 -14.13 0.06
N TYR A 330 9.94 -12.97 0.69
CA TYR A 330 10.74 -11.77 0.41
C TYR A 330 12.02 -11.68 1.25
N ALA A 331 11.93 -11.89 2.56
CA ALA A 331 13.07 -11.76 3.49
C ALA A 331 13.94 -13.02 3.57
N ASN A 332 13.34 -14.20 3.31
CA ASN A 332 13.96 -15.51 3.56
C ASN A 332 14.51 -15.61 4.99
N ASP A 333 13.65 -15.33 5.98
CA ASP A 333 13.92 -15.38 7.41
C ASP A 333 13.29 -16.65 8.01
N ALA A 334 13.90 -17.80 7.72
CA ALA A 334 13.46 -19.10 8.23
C ALA A 334 13.45 -19.15 9.76
N GLY A 335 14.36 -18.43 10.42
CA GLY A 335 14.44 -18.38 11.88
C GLY A 335 13.21 -17.75 12.51
N PHE A 336 12.69 -16.65 11.94
CA PHE A 336 11.42 -16.06 12.37
C PHE A 336 10.24 -17.03 12.23
N VAL A 337 10.13 -17.72 11.09
CA VAL A 337 9.04 -18.66 10.86
C VAL A 337 9.16 -19.86 11.81
N GLN A 338 10.36 -20.44 11.98
CA GLN A 338 10.62 -21.55 12.89
C GLN A 338 10.28 -21.20 14.34
N LYS A 339 10.68 -20.00 14.82
CA LYS A 339 10.33 -19.51 16.15
C LYS A 339 8.82 -19.49 16.39
N ASN A 340 8.04 -19.16 15.37
CA ASN A 340 6.59 -19.03 15.45
C ASN A 340 5.83 -20.27 14.91
N TRP A 341 6.52 -21.31 14.45
CA TRP A 341 5.90 -22.43 13.71
C TRP A 341 4.86 -23.19 14.53
N ALA A 342 5.13 -23.44 15.81
CA ALA A 342 4.16 -24.08 16.70
C ALA A 342 2.86 -23.25 16.85
N LYS A 343 2.97 -21.92 16.83
CA LYS A 343 1.81 -21.02 16.84
C LYS A 343 1.08 -21.06 15.49
N TYR A 344 1.82 -21.06 14.39
CA TYR A 344 1.27 -21.22 13.03
C TYR A 344 0.47 -22.51 12.86
N LEU A 345 0.98 -23.64 13.36
CA LEU A 345 0.28 -24.93 13.31
C LEU A 345 -1.03 -24.91 14.12
N ARG A 346 -1.05 -24.23 15.28
CA ARG A 346 -2.30 -24.04 16.03
C ARG A 346 -3.31 -23.16 15.28
N ALA A 347 -2.85 -22.13 14.60
CA ALA A 347 -3.71 -21.29 13.76
C ALA A 347 -4.30 -22.11 12.61
N MET A 348 -3.48 -22.88 11.89
CA MET A 348 -3.95 -23.79 10.85
C MET A 348 -4.97 -24.80 11.39
N ASN A 349 -4.72 -25.41 12.55
CA ASN A 349 -5.65 -26.34 13.17
C ASN A 349 -6.98 -25.67 13.56
N HIS A 350 -6.92 -24.44 14.08
CA HIS A 350 -8.10 -23.64 14.42
C HIS A 350 -8.98 -23.40 13.19
N ILE A 351 -8.42 -22.82 12.13
CA ILE A 351 -9.21 -22.44 10.95
C ILE A 351 -9.66 -23.66 10.15
N TYR A 352 -8.78 -24.66 9.94
CA TYR A 352 -9.14 -25.86 9.19
C TYR A 352 -10.16 -26.72 9.95
N GLY A 353 -10.18 -26.67 11.28
CA GLY A 353 -11.20 -27.33 12.10
C GLY A 353 -12.63 -26.83 11.86
N LYS A 354 -12.79 -25.69 11.17
CA LYS A 354 -14.09 -25.15 10.76
C LYS A 354 -14.55 -25.63 9.37
N VAL A 355 -13.76 -26.45 8.67
CA VAL A 355 -14.19 -27.10 7.42
C VAL A 355 -15.19 -28.21 7.74
N GLY A 356 -16.42 -28.04 7.26
CA GLY A 356 -17.52 -28.95 7.55
C GLY A 356 -17.66 -30.12 6.55
N PRO A 357 -18.72 -30.94 6.68
CA PRO A 357 -18.98 -32.08 5.78
C PRO A 357 -19.16 -31.71 4.30
N SER A 358 -19.49 -30.45 3.99
CA SER A 358 -19.57 -29.94 2.61
C SER A 358 -18.19 -29.80 1.94
N GLY A 359 -17.11 -29.88 2.72
CA GLY A 359 -15.74 -29.56 2.27
C GLY A 359 -15.45 -28.06 2.23
N LEU A 360 -16.40 -27.20 2.60
CA LEU A 360 -16.23 -25.75 2.70
C LEU A 360 -15.97 -25.32 4.15
N LEU A 361 -15.20 -24.25 4.29
CA LEU A 361 -15.07 -23.50 5.54
C LEU A 361 -16.43 -22.99 5.99
N ASN A 362 -16.80 -23.20 7.25
CA ASN A 362 -17.90 -22.51 7.91
C ASN A 362 -17.34 -21.31 8.69
N GLN A 363 -17.41 -20.13 8.08
CA GLN A 363 -16.97 -18.86 8.67
C GLN A 363 -17.87 -18.50 9.85
N THR A 364 -17.29 -18.47 11.05
CA THR A 364 -17.95 -18.08 12.29
C THR A 364 -17.36 -16.80 12.89
N GLY A 365 -16.11 -16.47 12.53
CA GLY A 365 -15.55 -15.14 12.70
C GLY A 365 -16.03 -14.23 11.57
N THR A 366 -17.11 -13.49 11.82
CA THR A 366 -17.84 -12.72 10.81
C THR A 366 -17.38 -11.27 10.66
N ARG A 367 -16.42 -10.79 11.48
CA ARG A 367 -15.90 -9.44 11.26
C ARG A 367 -15.03 -9.43 10.01
N ASP A 368 -15.33 -8.48 9.14
CA ASP A 368 -14.63 -8.32 7.88
C ASP A 368 -14.72 -6.89 7.38
N TRP A 369 -13.82 -6.59 6.45
CA TRP A 369 -13.75 -5.31 5.76
C TRP A 369 -14.67 -5.31 4.52
N ALA A 370 -14.98 -4.12 3.99
CA ALA A 370 -15.77 -3.86 2.76
C ALA A 370 -16.99 -4.76 2.48
N ARG A 371 -17.67 -5.27 3.51
CA ARG A 371 -18.81 -6.17 3.35
C ARG A 371 -19.95 -5.81 4.28
N TRP A 372 -21.17 -5.98 3.80
CA TRP A 372 -22.39 -5.85 4.61
C TRP A 372 -22.73 -7.16 5.36
N GLN A 373 -22.50 -8.31 4.72
CA GLN A 373 -22.85 -9.64 5.25
C GLN A 373 -21.71 -10.63 5.05
N THR A 374 -21.48 -11.44 6.08
CA THR A 374 -20.36 -12.38 6.22
C THR A 374 -20.80 -13.60 7.04
N GLY A 375 -20.09 -14.71 6.91
CA GLY A 375 -20.37 -15.95 7.65
C GLY A 375 -20.85 -17.11 6.79
N PHE A 376 -21.17 -18.24 7.44
CA PHE A 376 -21.53 -19.50 6.78
C PHE A 376 -20.42 -19.96 5.81
N ASN A 377 -20.78 -20.59 4.69
CA ASN A 377 -19.83 -20.97 3.65
C ASN A 377 -19.55 -19.82 2.67
N ASN A 378 -19.17 -18.66 3.21
CA ASN A 378 -18.79 -17.48 2.43
C ASN A 378 -17.65 -17.80 1.44
N SER A 379 -17.83 -17.41 0.18
CA SER A 379 -16.92 -17.75 -0.91
C SER A 379 -15.56 -17.07 -0.74
N GLU A 380 -15.50 -15.81 -0.33
CA GLU A 380 -14.23 -15.08 -0.09
C GLU A 380 -13.37 -15.80 0.95
N ALA A 381 -13.95 -16.10 2.12
CA ALA A 381 -13.25 -16.83 3.19
C ALA A 381 -12.72 -18.20 2.70
N ASN A 382 -13.47 -18.88 1.82
CA ASN A 382 -13.01 -20.13 1.21
C ASN A 382 -11.85 -19.91 0.19
N MET A 383 -11.85 -18.82 -0.60
CA MET A 383 -10.73 -18.47 -1.47
C MET A 383 -9.47 -18.16 -0.65
N ILE A 384 -9.61 -17.44 0.47
CA ILE A 384 -8.51 -17.11 1.37
C ILE A 384 -7.98 -18.39 2.06
N LEU A 385 -8.85 -19.34 2.46
CA LEU A 385 -8.41 -20.62 3.00
C LEU A 385 -7.64 -21.45 1.98
N TYR A 386 -8.09 -21.48 0.71
CA TYR A 386 -7.34 -22.14 -0.36
C TYR A 386 -5.94 -21.54 -0.49
N ARG A 387 -5.83 -20.21 -0.54
CA ARG A 387 -4.53 -19.53 -0.60
C ARG A 387 -3.67 -19.83 0.63
N THR A 388 -4.28 -19.87 1.80
CA THR A 388 -3.59 -20.20 3.06
C THR A 388 -3.00 -21.60 2.99
N LEU A 389 -3.76 -22.61 2.59
CA LEU A 389 -3.27 -24.00 2.48
C LEU A 389 -2.10 -24.12 1.48
N VAL A 390 -2.21 -23.51 0.29
CA VAL A 390 -1.15 -23.54 -0.73
C VAL A 390 0.14 -22.85 -0.25
N THR A 391 0.00 -21.69 0.40
CA THR A 391 1.14 -20.94 0.93
C THR A 391 1.76 -21.60 2.16
N SER A 392 0.95 -22.22 3.02
CA SER A 392 1.43 -23.06 4.13
C SER A 392 2.24 -24.24 3.62
N ALA A 393 1.81 -24.92 2.55
CA ALA A 393 2.56 -26.02 1.96
C ALA A 393 3.95 -25.58 1.48
N SER A 394 4.03 -24.39 0.87
CA SER A 394 5.31 -23.79 0.48
C SER A 394 6.21 -23.50 1.69
N LEU A 395 5.64 -22.95 2.78
CA LEU A 395 6.38 -22.74 4.03
C LEU A 395 6.94 -24.06 4.59
N ALA A 396 6.12 -25.11 4.68
CA ALA A 396 6.58 -26.43 5.15
C ALA A 396 7.75 -26.95 4.29
N THR A 397 7.66 -26.83 2.97
CA THR A 397 8.75 -27.21 2.07
C THR A 397 10.01 -26.40 2.32
N TRP A 398 9.92 -25.06 2.45
CA TRP A 398 11.10 -24.21 2.68
C TRP A 398 11.71 -24.35 4.07
N LEU A 399 10.94 -24.82 5.05
CA LEU A 399 11.42 -25.17 6.37
C LEU A 399 12.05 -26.57 6.44
N ASN A 400 12.07 -27.32 5.33
CA ASN A 400 12.46 -28.73 5.28
C ASN A 400 11.68 -29.58 6.29
N ASP A 401 10.38 -29.32 6.43
CA ASP A 401 9.50 -30.11 7.28
C ASP A 401 9.43 -31.57 6.80
N THR A 402 9.55 -32.52 7.73
CA THR A 402 9.57 -33.97 7.45
C THR A 402 8.28 -34.68 7.90
N THR A 403 7.20 -33.93 8.16
CA THR A 403 5.95 -34.46 8.73
C THR A 403 4.82 -34.56 7.70
N ASP A 404 5.16 -34.51 6.40
CA ASP A 404 4.24 -34.54 5.26
C ASP A 404 3.19 -33.40 5.26
N LEU A 405 3.44 -32.30 5.98
CA LEU A 405 2.51 -31.16 6.04
C LEU A 405 2.28 -30.53 4.67
N SER A 406 3.33 -30.42 3.85
CA SER A 406 3.21 -29.88 2.49
C SER A 406 2.22 -30.69 1.65
N THR A 407 2.40 -32.00 1.58
CA THR A 407 1.47 -32.92 0.90
C THR A 407 0.06 -32.85 1.48
N THR A 408 -0.05 -32.83 2.81
CA THR A 408 -1.35 -32.76 3.52
C THR A 408 -2.12 -31.49 3.16
N TRP A 409 -1.47 -30.33 3.20
CA TRP A 409 -2.13 -29.06 2.92
C TRP A 409 -2.46 -28.88 1.43
N LEU A 410 -1.63 -29.38 0.52
CA LEU A 410 -1.97 -29.41 -0.91
C LEU A 410 -3.18 -30.29 -1.19
N ALA A 411 -3.26 -31.50 -0.61
CA ALA A 411 -4.43 -32.36 -0.76
C ALA A 411 -5.72 -31.72 -0.21
N ARG A 412 -5.62 -30.99 0.91
CA ARG A 412 -6.73 -30.21 1.46
C ARG A 412 -7.14 -29.05 0.55
N ALA A 413 -6.17 -28.37 -0.06
CA ALA A 413 -6.42 -27.29 -1.01
C ALA A 413 -7.16 -27.81 -2.25
N ASP A 414 -6.77 -28.97 -2.79
CA ASP A 414 -7.43 -29.61 -3.94
C ASP A 414 -8.88 -30.01 -3.62
N ALA A 415 -9.10 -30.60 -2.44
CA ALA A 415 -10.44 -30.95 -1.98
C ALA A 415 -11.33 -29.70 -1.80
N LEU A 416 -10.78 -28.63 -1.21
CA LEU A 416 -11.46 -27.36 -1.04
C LEU A 416 -11.78 -26.69 -2.38
N GLN A 417 -10.83 -26.66 -3.32
CA GLN A 417 -11.03 -26.13 -4.68
C GLN A 417 -12.19 -26.86 -5.37
N THR A 418 -12.26 -28.18 -5.23
CA THR A 418 -13.36 -29.00 -5.77
C THR A 418 -14.70 -28.61 -5.13
N ALA A 419 -14.74 -28.47 -3.80
CA ALA A 419 -15.96 -28.08 -3.07
C ALA A 419 -16.44 -26.67 -3.47
N ILE A 420 -15.53 -25.69 -3.56
CA ILE A 420 -15.84 -24.30 -3.96
C ILE A 420 -16.46 -24.29 -5.37
N ASN A 421 -15.83 -24.96 -6.32
CA ASN A 421 -16.32 -25.03 -7.70
C ASN A 421 -17.68 -25.73 -7.81
N LYS A 422 -17.94 -26.74 -6.97
CA LYS A 422 -19.20 -27.48 -6.96
C LYS A 422 -20.36 -26.68 -6.35
N HIS A 423 -20.11 -25.97 -5.26
CA HIS A 423 -21.17 -25.41 -4.42
C HIS A 423 -21.39 -23.90 -4.61
N CYS A 424 -20.34 -23.15 -4.98
CA CYS A 424 -20.41 -21.69 -5.06
C CYS A 424 -20.44 -21.15 -6.49
N PHE A 425 -19.97 -21.91 -7.50
CA PHE A 425 -19.97 -21.44 -8.88
C PHE A 425 -21.37 -21.47 -9.50
N ASP A 426 -21.82 -20.34 -10.01
CA ASP A 426 -23.07 -20.23 -10.76
C ASP A 426 -22.75 -20.25 -12.26
N SER A 427 -22.97 -21.41 -12.89
CA SER A 427 -22.70 -21.59 -14.33
C SER A 427 -23.62 -20.77 -15.23
N SER A 428 -24.80 -20.38 -14.76
CA SER A 428 -25.74 -19.57 -15.54
C SER A 428 -25.33 -18.10 -15.60
N TYR A 429 -24.75 -17.60 -14.51
CA TYR A 429 -24.19 -16.26 -14.44
C TYR A 429 -22.76 -16.21 -14.99
N GLY A 430 -21.96 -17.26 -14.73
CA GLY A 430 -20.55 -17.35 -15.14
C GLY A 430 -19.57 -16.82 -14.09
N ALA A 431 -19.97 -16.77 -12.82
CA ALA A 431 -19.14 -16.32 -11.70
C ALA A 431 -19.52 -17.03 -10.38
N PHE A 432 -18.71 -16.87 -9.33
CA PHE A 432 -19.02 -17.37 -8.00
C PHE A 432 -20.04 -16.50 -7.29
N LYS A 433 -21.02 -17.15 -6.64
CA LYS A 433 -21.94 -16.52 -5.69
C LYS A 433 -21.22 -16.20 -4.39
N ASP A 434 -21.86 -15.39 -3.57
CA ASP A 434 -21.37 -15.00 -2.25
C ASP A 434 -21.13 -16.17 -1.29
N ASN A 435 -21.93 -17.22 -1.40
CA ASN A 435 -21.80 -18.44 -0.59
C ASN A 435 -22.60 -19.59 -1.23
N ALA A 436 -22.52 -20.78 -0.63
CA ALA A 436 -23.22 -21.98 -1.09
C ALA A 436 -24.75 -21.98 -0.86
N THR A 437 -25.34 -20.89 -0.34
CA THR A 437 -26.78 -20.77 -0.13
C THR A 437 -27.49 -20.15 -1.35
N SER A 438 -28.80 -19.95 -1.23
CA SER A 438 -29.60 -19.24 -2.24
C SER A 438 -29.37 -17.73 -2.11
N THR A 439 -28.48 -17.20 -2.94
CA THR A 439 -28.17 -15.78 -3.04
C THR A 439 -28.06 -15.35 -4.50
N ARG A 440 -28.30 -14.06 -4.77
CA ARG A 440 -28.10 -13.42 -6.08
C ARG A 440 -26.86 -12.54 -6.12
N LEU A 441 -26.10 -12.49 -5.04
CA LEU A 441 -24.87 -11.71 -4.94
C LEU A 441 -23.70 -12.51 -5.53
N HIS A 442 -23.00 -11.91 -6.49
CA HIS A 442 -21.72 -12.38 -7.02
C HIS A 442 -20.68 -11.32 -6.67
N PRO A 443 -19.95 -11.49 -5.56
CA PRO A 443 -19.13 -10.43 -5.00
C PRO A 443 -17.84 -10.24 -5.79
N GLN A 444 -17.28 -9.03 -5.75
CA GLN A 444 -16.05 -8.67 -6.44
C GLN A 444 -14.85 -9.40 -5.83
N ASP A 445 -14.80 -9.52 -4.49
CA ASP A 445 -13.73 -10.14 -3.73
C ASP A 445 -13.46 -11.61 -4.11
N ALA A 446 -14.43 -12.50 -3.92
CA ALA A 446 -14.28 -13.93 -4.11
C ALA A 446 -13.99 -14.26 -5.58
N ASN A 447 -14.57 -13.50 -6.51
CA ASN A 447 -14.34 -13.70 -7.94
C ASN A 447 -12.94 -13.26 -8.38
N SER A 448 -12.47 -12.12 -7.86
CA SER A 448 -11.10 -11.65 -8.10
C SER A 448 -10.08 -12.64 -7.50
N MET A 449 -10.28 -13.03 -6.24
CA MET A 449 -9.41 -13.98 -5.54
C MET A 449 -9.45 -15.38 -6.14
N ALA A 450 -10.58 -15.85 -6.66
CA ALA A 450 -10.69 -17.16 -7.29
C ALA A 450 -9.74 -17.31 -8.49
N VAL A 451 -9.62 -16.26 -9.29
CA VAL A 451 -8.70 -16.22 -10.44
C VAL A 451 -7.27 -16.03 -9.96
N LEU A 452 -7.01 -15.00 -9.13
CA LEU A 452 -5.67 -14.66 -8.67
C LEU A 452 -5.00 -15.80 -7.90
N PHE A 453 -5.74 -16.47 -7.00
CA PHE A 453 -5.18 -17.53 -6.18
C PHE A 453 -5.13 -18.89 -6.90
N GLY A 454 -5.75 -19.03 -8.07
CA GLY A 454 -5.74 -20.27 -8.84
C GLY A 454 -6.81 -21.28 -8.42
N VAL A 455 -7.91 -20.84 -7.77
CA VAL A 455 -9.09 -21.69 -7.52
C VAL A 455 -9.77 -22.08 -8.84
N VAL A 456 -9.63 -21.22 -9.86
CA VAL A 456 -9.90 -21.55 -11.24
C VAL A 456 -8.61 -21.45 -12.05
N ASN A 457 -8.42 -22.36 -13.00
CA ASN A 457 -7.25 -22.32 -13.88
C ASN A 457 -7.31 -21.04 -14.75
N ALA A 458 -6.23 -20.26 -14.77
CA ALA A 458 -6.14 -18.99 -15.49
C ALA A 458 -6.43 -19.09 -16.99
N THR A 459 -6.16 -20.24 -17.61
CA THR A 459 -6.40 -20.50 -19.04
C THR A 459 -7.79 -21.05 -19.34
N SER A 460 -8.62 -21.28 -18.31
CA SER A 460 -9.94 -21.87 -18.49
C SER A 460 -10.98 -20.85 -18.98
N PRO A 461 -12.00 -21.28 -19.74
CA PRO A 461 -13.15 -20.43 -20.08
C PRO A 461 -13.86 -19.84 -18.85
N LYS A 462 -13.80 -20.56 -17.72
CA LYS A 462 -14.34 -20.10 -16.43
C LYS A 462 -13.65 -18.83 -15.94
N ALA A 463 -12.31 -18.79 -15.97
CA ALA A 463 -11.56 -17.61 -15.56
C ALA A 463 -11.82 -16.42 -16.49
N ALA A 464 -11.93 -16.65 -17.81
CA ALA A 464 -12.30 -15.64 -18.78
C ALA A 464 -13.71 -15.05 -18.50
N SER A 465 -14.69 -15.92 -18.22
CA SER A 465 -16.06 -15.53 -17.85
C SER A 465 -16.10 -14.70 -16.56
N ILE A 466 -15.38 -15.11 -15.52
CA ILE A 466 -15.29 -14.34 -14.26
C ILE A 466 -14.70 -12.95 -14.52
N SER A 467 -13.59 -12.88 -15.25
CA SER A 467 -12.92 -11.64 -15.63
C SER A 467 -13.83 -10.72 -16.46
N GLU A 468 -14.71 -11.28 -17.30
CA GLU A 468 -15.70 -10.48 -18.03
C GLU A 468 -16.80 -9.95 -17.09
N ARG A 469 -17.35 -10.80 -16.22
CA ARG A 469 -18.39 -10.42 -15.25
C ARG A 469 -17.95 -9.37 -14.23
N LEU A 470 -16.67 -9.35 -13.85
CA LEU A 470 -16.14 -8.31 -12.97
C LEU A 470 -16.28 -6.91 -13.60
N THR A 471 -16.20 -6.80 -14.93
CA THR A 471 -16.37 -5.51 -15.63
C THR A 471 -17.81 -4.97 -15.59
N ASP A 472 -18.80 -5.83 -15.30
CA ASP A 472 -20.20 -5.41 -15.12
C ASP A 472 -20.37 -4.47 -13.90
N ASN A 473 -19.39 -4.47 -12.99
CA ASN A 473 -19.39 -3.63 -11.80
C ASN A 473 -18.76 -2.24 -12.03
N TRP A 474 -18.20 -1.97 -13.22
CA TRP A 474 -17.41 -0.77 -13.45
C TRP A 474 -18.25 0.49 -13.61
N SER A 475 -17.79 1.56 -12.98
CA SER A 475 -18.24 2.93 -13.16
C SER A 475 -17.14 3.77 -13.83
N PRO A 476 -17.40 5.04 -14.17
CA PRO A 476 -16.35 5.94 -14.66
C PRO A 476 -15.17 6.11 -13.70
N ILE A 477 -15.38 5.88 -12.40
CA ILE A 477 -14.39 6.15 -11.36
C ILE A 477 -13.94 4.88 -10.61
N GLY A 478 -14.23 3.67 -11.11
CA GLY A 478 -13.79 2.43 -10.48
C GLY A 478 -14.88 1.35 -10.38
N ALA A 479 -14.53 0.20 -9.81
CA ALA A 479 -15.42 -0.96 -9.67
C ALA A 479 -16.24 -0.87 -8.38
N VAL A 480 -17.57 -0.96 -8.50
CA VAL A 480 -18.49 -0.96 -7.35
C VAL A 480 -18.45 -2.33 -6.68
N ALA A 481 -18.14 -2.36 -5.38
CA ALA A 481 -18.21 -3.56 -4.57
C ALA A 481 -19.69 -3.98 -4.41
N ARG A 482 -20.06 -5.16 -4.90
CA ARG A 482 -21.46 -5.62 -4.85
C ARG A 482 -21.85 -6.07 -3.44
N GLU A 483 -20.86 -6.56 -2.70
CA GLU A 483 -20.87 -6.97 -1.29
C GLU A 483 -20.94 -5.81 -0.30
N LEU A 484 -20.66 -4.58 -0.77
CA LEU A 484 -20.88 -3.32 -0.07
C LEU A 484 -21.37 -2.27 -1.08
N PRO A 485 -22.68 -2.28 -1.40
CA PRO A 485 -23.25 -1.45 -2.46
C PRO A 485 -22.86 0.02 -2.36
N GLU A 486 -22.77 0.69 -3.52
CA GLU A 486 -22.39 2.10 -3.69
C GLU A 486 -20.92 2.45 -3.38
N ASN A 487 -20.19 1.55 -2.73
CA ASN A 487 -18.80 1.78 -2.36
C ASN A 487 -17.86 1.25 -3.44
N ILE A 488 -16.81 2.00 -3.70
CA ILE A 488 -15.65 1.56 -4.47
C ILE A 488 -14.52 1.34 -3.45
N SER A 489 -14.04 0.10 -3.41
CA SER A 489 -12.94 -0.31 -2.55
C SER A 489 -11.72 -0.60 -3.42
N PRO A 490 -10.70 0.29 -3.42
CA PRO A 490 -9.43 -0.01 -4.09
C PRO A 490 -8.71 -1.22 -3.50
N PHE A 491 -9.07 -1.66 -2.27
CA PHE A 491 -8.58 -2.94 -1.76
C PHE A 491 -9.11 -4.13 -2.55
N ILE A 492 -10.43 -4.23 -2.78
CA ILE A 492 -10.97 -5.31 -3.64
C ILE A 492 -10.48 -5.15 -5.08
N SER A 493 -10.46 -3.91 -5.58
CA SER A 493 -9.98 -3.63 -6.93
C SER A 493 -8.51 -4.00 -7.11
N SER A 494 -7.70 -3.98 -6.05
CA SER A 494 -6.30 -4.44 -6.08
C SER A 494 -6.20 -5.94 -6.39
N PHE A 495 -7.16 -6.76 -5.94
CA PHE A 495 -7.23 -8.16 -6.34
C PHE A 495 -7.78 -8.31 -7.76
N GLU A 496 -8.76 -7.48 -8.16
CA GLU A 496 -9.37 -7.53 -9.49
C GLU A 496 -8.36 -7.22 -10.61
N ILE A 497 -7.54 -6.17 -10.46
CA ILE A 497 -6.51 -5.84 -11.46
C ILE A 497 -5.53 -7.02 -11.63
N GLN A 498 -5.15 -7.69 -10.53
CA GLN A 498 -4.26 -8.84 -10.57
C GLN A 498 -4.94 -10.09 -11.14
N ALA A 499 -6.25 -10.26 -10.94
CA ALA A 499 -7.04 -11.31 -11.57
C ALA A 499 -7.08 -11.14 -13.10
N HIS A 500 -7.30 -9.93 -13.60
CA HIS A 500 -7.24 -9.64 -15.03
C HIS A 500 -5.84 -9.92 -15.60
N LEU A 501 -4.79 -9.48 -14.91
CA LEU A 501 -3.39 -9.70 -15.32
C LEU A 501 -3.03 -11.19 -15.31
N THR A 502 -3.56 -11.96 -14.36
CA THR A 502 -3.32 -13.42 -14.24
C THR A 502 -3.78 -14.17 -15.50
N ILE A 503 -4.81 -13.67 -16.18
CA ILE A 503 -5.34 -14.28 -17.41
C ILE A 503 -4.94 -13.52 -18.69
N GLY A 504 -4.01 -12.58 -18.60
CA GLY A 504 -3.52 -11.79 -19.73
C GLY A 504 -4.49 -10.72 -20.26
N ARG A 505 -5.53 -10.35 -19.49
CA ARG A 505 -6.40 -9.19 -19.79
C ARG A 505 -5.77 -7.90 -19.26
N THR A 506 -4.56 -7.62 -19.75
CA THR A 506 -3.78 -6.43 -19.39
C THR A 506 -4.54 -5.14 -19.70
N ASP A 507 -5.34 -5.15 -20.77
CA ASP A 507 -6.26 -4.07 -21.15
C ASP A 507 -7.22 -3.70 -20.01
N ARG A 508 -7.87 -4.70 -19.42
CA ARG A 508 -8.83 -4.49 -18.33
C ARG A 508 -8.15 -3.97 -17.07
N ALA A 509 -6.99 -4.53 -16.72
CA ALA A 509 -6.25 -4.10 -15.55
C ALA A 509 -5.80 -2.63 -15.66
N LEU A 510 -5.21 -2.24 -16.79
CA LEU A 510 -4.76 -0.85 -16.99
C LEU A 510 -5.94 0.13 -17.04
N ASP A 511 -7.08 -0.24 -17.62
CA ASP A 511 -8.29 0.59 -17.60
C ASP A 511 -8.80 0.81 -16.17
N LEU A 512 -8.93 -0.27 -15.36
CA LEU A 512 -9.37 -0.13 -13.97
C LEU A 512 -8.36 0.65 -13.11
N ILE A 513 -7.05 0.50 -13.35
CA ILE A 513 -6.02 1.31 -12.68
C ILE A 513 -6.24 2.80 -12.95
N ARG A 514 -6.39 3.17 -14.22
CA ARG A 514 -6.60 4.57 -14.65
C ARG A 514 -7.94 5.13 -14.18
N ARG A 515 -9.00 4.32 -14.11
CA ARG A 515 -10.32 4.74 -13.60
C ARG A 515 -10.31 5.01 -12.10
N SER A 516 -9.86 4.04 -11.31
CA SER A 516 -10.00 4.09 -9.85
C SER A 516 -8.90 4.94 -9.20
N TRP A 517 -7.65 4.55 -9.39
CA TRP A 517 -6.52 5.27 -8.82
C TRP A 517 -6.23 6.54 -9.57
N GLY A 518 -6.42 6.55 -10.90
CA GLY A 518 -6.26 7.77 -11.68
C GLY A 518 -7.30 8.85 -11.38
N TRP A 519 -8.54 8.47 -11.03
CA TRP A 519 -9.53 9.43 -10.52
C TRP A 519 -9.05 10.04 -9.20
N TYR A 520 -8.67 9.22 -8.21
CA TYR A 520 -8.23 9.73 -6.91
C TYR A 520 -6.95 10.57 -7.01
N GLN A 521 -5.95 10.12 -7.78
CA GLN A 521 -4.68 10.80 -8.00
C GLN A 521 -4.86 12.21 -8.59
N ASN A 522 -5.91 12.41 -9.39
CA ASN A 522 -6.23 13.70 -10.01
C ASN A 522 -7.37 14.45 -9.31
N HIS A 523 -7.93 13.90 -8.23
CA HIS A 523 -9.06 14.52 -7.54
C HIS A 523 -8.58 15.79 -6.81
N PRO A 524 -9.21 16.96 -7.03
CA PRO A 524 -8.74 18.23 -6.47
C PRO A 524 -8.75 18.28 -4.94
N ASN A 525 -9.59 17.43 -4.31
CA ASN A 525 -9.67 17.34 -2.86
C ASN A 525 -8.88 16.17 -2.26
N GLY A 526 -8.23 15.34 -3.09
CA GLY A 526 -7.37 14.25 -2.62
C GLY A 526 -6.00 14.76 -2.17
N THR A 527 -5.17 13.84 -1.68
CA THR A 527 -3.80 14.18 -1.24
C THR A 527 -2.86 14.44 -2.40
N GLY A 528 -3.09 13.81 -3.55
CA GLY A 528 -2.22 13.88 -4.74
C GLY A 528 -0.89 13.11 -4.59
N SER A 529 -0.66 12.45 -3.45
CA SER A 529 0.60 11.77 -3.15
C SER A 529 0.43 10.36 -2.56
N THR A 530 -0.78 9.95 -2.20
CA THR A 530 -1.07 8.66 -1.54
C THR A 530 -2.24 7.96 -2.22
N VAL A 531 -2.63 6.77 -1.74
CA VAL A 531 -3.82 6.04 -2.19
C VAL A 531 -4.88 5.95 -1.08
N ILE A 532 -6.12 6.26 -1.43
CA ILE A 532 -7.26 6.34 -0.50
C ILE A 532 -7.78 4.96 -0.11
N GLU A 533 -8.33 4.86 1.10
CA GLU A 533 -9.00 3.70 1.64
C GLU A 533 -10.18 3.22 0.77
N GLY A 534 -11.03 4.15 0.33
CA GLY A 534 -12.21 3.89 -0.48
C GLY A 534 -13.02 5.17 -0.68
N TYR A 535 -14.03 5.11 -1.55
CA TYR A 535 -14.94 6.22 -1.80
C TYR A 535 -16.29 5.71 -2.31
N LEU A 536 -17.26 6.61 -2.48
CA LEU A 536 -18.55 6.28 -3.05
C LEU A 536 -18.55 6.46 -4.57
N VAL A 537 -19.36 5.68 -5.27
CA VAL A 537 -19.55 5.75 -6.73
C VAL A 537 -20.05 7.13 -7.21
N ASN A 538 -20.63 7.93 -6.31
CA ASN A 538 -21.02 9.31 -6.58
C ASN A 538 -19.85 10.32 -6.51
N GLY A 539 -18.62 9.86 -6.25
CA GLY A 539 -17.41 10.69 -6.19
C GLY A 539 -17.13 11.34 -4.84
N THR A 540 -17.91 11.06 -3.80
CA THR A 540 -17.66 11.58 -2.45
C THR A 540 -16.80 10.63 -1.61
N PHE A 541 -16.02 11.17 -0.67
CA PHE A 541 -15.19 10.39 0.26
C PHE A 541 -16.00 9.78 1.42
N GLY A 542 -17.18 9.23 1.12
CA GLY A 542 -18.11 8.67 2.09
C GLY A 542 -18.00 7.16 2.32
N TYR A 543 -16.85 6.56 2.04
CA TYR A 543 -16.66 5.10 2.16
C TYR A 543 -17.08 4.60 3.54
N ARG A 544 -17.93 3.57 3.56
CA ARG A 544 -18.49 2.97 4.79
C ARG A 544 -19.18 3.95 5.76
N SER A 545 -19.52 5.16 5.32
CA SER A 545 -20.14 6.19 6.18
C SER A 545 -21.38 5.66 6.91
N SER A 546 -22.30 5.03 6.19
CA SER A 546 -23.50 4.39 6.75
C SER A 546 -23.26 2.99 7.35
N HIS A 547 -22.04 2.47 7.27
CA HIS A 547 -21.70 1.06 7.49
C HIS A 547 -20.42 0.91 8.33
N GLY A 548 -20.45 1.46 9.55
CA GLY A 548 -19.39 1.31 10.55
C GLY A 548 -18.63 2.59 10.89
N TYR A 549 -18.75 3.65 10.08
CA TYR A 549 -18.02 4.92 10.30
C TYR A 549 -18.90 6.03 10.90
N GLY A 550 -19.99 5.67 11.57
CA GLY A 550 -20.80 6.61 12.35
C GLY A 550 -21.36 7.80 11.54
N TYR A 551 -21.53 7.65 10.22
CA TYR A 551 -21.88 8.72 9.29
C TYR A 551 -20.86 9.86 9.19
N ASP A 552 -19.60 9.61 9.56
CA ASP A 552 -18.49 10.56 9.49
C ASP A 552 -17.62 10.29 8.27
N ALA A 553 -17.85 11.03 7.18
CA ALA A 553 -17.07 10.94 5.95
C ALA A 553 -15.62 11.45 6.10
N SER A 554 -15.31 12.18 7.18
CA SER A 554 -13.94 12.62 7.46
C SER A 554 -13.06 11.51 8.05
N TYR A 555 -13.68 10.43 8.54
CA TYR A 555 -12.95 9.29 9.09
C TYR A 555 -12.16 8.54 8.02
N VAL A 556 -12.65 8.47 6.77
CA VAL A 556 -12.00 7.75 5.66
C VAL A 556 -10.53 8.15 5.55
N SER A 557 -9.64 7.15 5.49
CA SER A 557 -8.20 7.38 5.35
C SER A 557 -7.84 7.70 3.91
N HIS A 558 -7.05 8.75 3.70
CA HIS A 558 -6.51 9.12 2.40
C HIS A 558 -5.12 8.54 2.13
N ALA A 559 -4.56 7.80 3.09
CA ALA A 559 -3.32 7.04 2.98
C ALA A 559 -3.52 5.67 3.61
N HIS A 560 -3.97 4.68 2.82
CA HIS A 560 -4.28 3.34 3.29
C HIS A 560 -3.57 2.25 2.48
N GLY A 561 -2.78 1.40 3.15
CA GLY A 561 -1.83 0.48 2.51
C GLY A 561 -2.51 -0.59 1.65
N TRP A 562 -3.73 -0.98 2.01
CA TRP A 562 -4.52 -1.97 1.27
C TRP A 562 -4.88 -1.56 -0.18
N SER A 563 -4.68 -0.28 -0.54
CA SER A 563 -5.01 0.30 -1.85
C SER A 563 -3.78 0.39 -2.75
N SER A 564 -2.63 -0.11 -2.30
CA SER A 564 -1.36 -0.03 -3.02
C SER A 564 -1.19 -1.10 -4.11
N GLY A 565 -2.24 -1.82 -4.49
CA GLY A 565 -2.20 -2.92 -5.47
C GLY A 565 -1.54 -2.57 -6.81
N PRO A 566 -1.73 -1.37 -7.40
CA PRO A 566 -1.04 -1.00 -8.63
C PRO A 566 0.49 -1.04 -8.50
N THR A 567 1.05 -0.76 -7.33
CA THR A 567 2.51 -0.74 -7.10
C THR A 567 3.11 -2.13 -7.35
N SER A 568 2.55 -3.19 -6.78
CA SER A 568 2.99 -4.56 -7.08
C SER A 568 2.56 -5.00 -8.48
N ALA A 569 1.32 -4.72 -8.90
CA ALA A 569 0.79 -5.18 -10.18
C ALA A 569 1.60 -4.68 -11.39
N LEU A 570 1.99 -3.41 -11.40
CA LEU A 570 2.81 -2.83 -12.46
C LEU A 570 4.22 -3.45 -12.50
N THR A 571 4.84 -3.72 -11.36
CA THR A 571 6.16 -4.36 -11.31
C THR A 571 6.10 -5.86 -11.66
N GLU A 572 5.17 -6.60 -11.06
CA GLU A 572 5.14 -8.05 -11.13
C GLU A 572 4.49 -8.60 -12.40
N PHE A 573 3.58 -7.84 -13.03
CA PHE A 573 2.86 -8.30 -14.24
C PHE A 573 3.15 -7.46 -15.48
N ILE A 574 3.13 -6.12 -15.39
CA ILE A 574 3.38 -5.25 -16.57
C ILE A 574 4.85 -5.31 -16.96
N LEU A 575 5.75 -4.94 -16.03
CA LEU A 575 7.17 -5.22 -16.20
C LEU A 575 7.41 -6.74 -16.26
N GLY A 576 6.66 -7.49 -15.44
CA GLY A 576 6.61 -8.94 -15.46
C GLY A 576 7.64 -9.61 -14.54
N LEU A 577 8.34 -8.84 -13.70
CA LEU A 577 9.44 -9.33 -12.87
C LEU A 577 8.97 -9.66 -11.46
N MET A 578 9.03 -10.94 -11.07
CA MET A 578 8.50 -11.43 -9.80
C MET A 578 9.43 -12.51 -9.19
N VAL A 579 9.57 -12.55 -7.87
CA VAL A 579 10.23 -13.66 -7.15
C VAL A 579 9.27 -14.82 -6.92
N THR A 580 9.74 -16.06 -7.01
CA THR A 580 8.91 -17.26 -6.84
C THR A 580 9.37 -18.19 -5.72
N SER A 581 10.53 -17.90 -5.12
CA SER A 581 11.03 -18.59 -3.93
C SER A 581 11.86 -17.65 -3.06
N PRO A 582 12.20 -18.05 -1.81
CA PRO A 582 12.73 -17.14 -0.80
C PRO A 582 13.92 -16.29 -1.27
N ALA A 583 13.82 -14.98 -1.07
CA ALA A 583 14.77 -13.94 -1.47
C ALA A 583 15.08 -13.86 -2.98
N GLY A 584 14.24 -14.47 -3.83
CA GLY A 584 14.43 -14.47 -5.28
C GLY A 584 15.39 -15.53 -5.80
N ARG A 585 15.70 -16.59 -5.01
CA ARG A 585 16.50 -17.74 -5.50
C ARG A 585 15.98 -18.27 -6.84
N THR A 586 14.65 -18.27 -6.99
CA THR A 586 13.98 -18.39 -8.27
C THR A 586 13.08 -17.19 -8.53
N TRP A 587 12.92 -16.85 -9.79
CA TRP A 587 12.14 -15.69 -10.24
C TRP A 587 11.50 -15.96 -11.61
N THR A 588 10.62 -15.08 -12.03
CA THR A 588 10.08 -15.09 -13.39
C THR A 588 10.14 -13.71 -14.03
N LEU A 589 10.30 -13.67 -15.34
CA LEU A 589 10.13 -12.46 -16.16
C LEU A 589 9.12 -12.76 -17.28
N LYS A 590 7.90 -12.22 -17.12
CA LYS A 590 6.75 -12.43 -18.01
C LYS A 590 6.10 -11.09 -18.39
N PRO A 591 6.70 -10.30 -19.29
CA PRO A 591 6.18 -8.97 -19.63
C PRO A 591 4.74 -9.01 -20.15
N GLN A 592 3.93 -8.03 -19.75
CA GLN A 592 2.59 -7.80 -20.30
C GLN A 592 2.46 -6.35 -20.78
N PHE A 593 2.41 -6.17 -22.10
CA PHE A 593 2.53 -4.83 -22.68
C PHE A 593 1.27 -3.98 -22.59
N GLY A 594 0.09 -4.57 -22.79
CA GLY A 594 -1.15 -3.81 -22.95
C GLY A 594 -1.00 -2.73 -24.04
N ASP A 595 -1.40 -1.50 -23.71
CA ASP A 595 -1.27 -0.33 -24.58
C ASP A 595 0.05 0.44 -24.40
N LEU A 596 0.93 0.00 -23.50
CA LEU A 596 2.20 0.64 -23.22
C LEU A 596 3.26 0.31 -24.29
N LYS A 597 4.25 1.19 -24.40
CA LYS A 597 5.39 1.11 -25.33
C LYS A 597 6.68 0.75 -24.63
N THR A 598 6.87 1.22 -23.40
CA THR A 598 8.04 0.93 -22.57
C THR A 598 7.62 0.69 -21.12
N ALA A 599 8.37 -0.17 -20.44
CA ALA A 599 8.42 -0.20 -18.98
C ALA A 599 9.81 -0.59 -18.51
N GLU A 600 10.22 -0.04 -17.37
CA GLU A 600 11.48 -0.31 -16.69
C GLU A 600 11.23 -0.31 -15.19
N GLY A 601 11.87 -1.22 -14.46
CA GLY A 601 11.75 -1.25 -13.01
C GLY A 601 12.62 -2.31 -12.38
N GLY A 602 12.60 -2.36 -11.06
CA GLY A 602 13.42 -3.27 -10.29
C GLY A 602 13.21 -3.15 -8.79
N PHE A 603 13.77 -4.10 -8.06
CA PHE A 603 13.73 -4.16 -6.59
C PHE A 603 14.98 -4.87 -6.06
N MET A 604 15.26 -4.64 -4.77
CA MET A 604 16.33 -5.31 -4.03
C MET A 604 15.83 -6.57 -3.33
N THR A 605 16.67 -7.59 -3.31
CA THR A 605 16.60 -8.63 -2.28
C THR A 605 17.95 -8.73 -1.57
N LYS A 606 18.04 -9.56 -0.53
CA LYS A 606 19.34 -9.86 0.11
C LYS A 606 20.35 -10.54 -0.83
N LEU A 607 19.93 -11.00 -2.01
CA LEU A 607 20.81 -11.56 -3.04
C LEU A 607 21.35 -10.49 -3.99
N GLY A 608 20.75 -9.29 -4.02
CA GLY A 608 21.16 -8.17 -4.87
C GLY A 608 20.01 -7.57 -5.67
N LYS A 609 20.35 -6.80 -6.71
CA LYS A 609 19.42 -6.09 -7.60
C LYS A 609 18.75 -7.03 -8.59
N TYR A 610 17.43 -6.93 -8.71
CA TYR A 610 16.64 -7.45 -9.81
C TYR A 610 16.12 -6.25 -10.60
N GLN A 611 16.39 -6.23 -11.90
CA GLN A 611 16.02 -5.11 -12.77
C GLN A 611 15.65 -5.65 -14.14
N ALA A 612 14.59 -5.11 -14.73
CA ALA A 612 14.19 -5.40 -16.09
C ALA A 612 13.73 -4.13 -16.80
N LYS A 613 13.79 -4.16 -18.12
CA LYS A 613 13.31 -3.14 -19.03
C LYS A 613 12.78 -3.83 -20.28
N TRP A 614 11.69 -3.34 -20.83
CA TRP A 614 11.29 -3.69 -22.18
C TRP A 614 10.84 -2.47 -22.98
N GLU A 615 11.02 -2.57 -24.30
CA GLU A 615 10.64 -1.55 -25.29
C GLU A 615 10.08 -2.23 -26.53
N ARG A 616 8.89 -1.80 -26.96
CA ARG A 616 8.27 -2.25 -28.20
C ARG A 616 8.84 -1.49 -29.39
N LYS A 617 9.08 -2.23 -30.48
CA LYS A 617 9.51 -1.75 -31.79
C LYS A 617 8.44 -2.10 -32.83
N ASP A 618 8.56 -1.58 -34.05
CA ASP A 618 7.57 -1.81 -35.10
C ASP A 618 7.40 -3.30 -35.47
N GLU A 619 8.51 -4.06 -35.47
CA GLU A 619 8.54 -5.47 -35.85
C GLU A 619 8.83 -6.44 -34.69
N GLY A 620 8.69 -5.96 -33.44
CA GLY A 620 9.09 -6.77 -32.29
C GLY A 620 9.21 -6.00 -30.99
N TYR A 621 10.04 -6.50 -30.09
CA TYR A 621 10.40 -5.81 -28.85
C TYR A 621 11.79 -6.25 -28.35
N ARG A 622 12.34 -5.45 -27.45
CA ARG A 622 13.57 -5.77 -26.73
C ARG A 622 13.26 -5.88 -25.24
N VAL A 623 13.88 -6.83 -24.57
CA VAL A 623 13.85 -7.01 -23.11
C VAL A 623 15.29 -7.06 -22.61
N ASP A 624 15.67 -6.14 -21.73
CA ASP A 624 16.94 -6.16 -21.02
C ASP A 624 16.68 -6.47 -19.54
N PHE A 625 17.43 -7.38 -18.94
CA PHE A 625 17.31 -7.63 -17.51
C PHE A 625 18.63 -8.03 -16.87
N SER A 626 18.71 -7.79 -15.56
CA SER A 626 19.83 -8.13 -14.69
C SER A 626 19.30 -8.71 -13.39
N THR A 627 19.73 -9.92 -13.06
CA THR A 627 19.43 -10.59 -11.79
C THR A 627 20.71 -11.13 -11.14
N PRO A 628 20.73 -11.39 -9.82
CA PRO A 628 21.93 -11.86 -9.14
C PRO A 628 22.38 -13.24 -9.65
N LYS A 629 23.70 -13.44 -9.80
CA LYS A 629 24.28 -14.75 -10.12
C LYS A 629 23.90 -15.79 -9.05
N GLY A 630 23.70 -17.04 -9.46
CA GLY A 630 23.30 -18.14 -8.57
C GLY A 630 21.80 -18.20 -8.27
N THR A 631 21.00 -17.43 -9.02
CA THR A 631 19.53 -17.50 -9.05
C THR A 631 19.09 -18.12 -10.37
N SER A 632 17.85 -18.59 -10.47
CA SER A 632 17.31 -19.19 -11.71
C SER A 632 15.95 -18.58 -12.09
N GLY A 633 15.78 -18.23 -13.36
CA GLY A 633 14.64 -17.47 -13.86
C GLY A 633 13.85 -18.19 -14.93
N GLY A 634 12.53 -18.25 -14.78
CA GLY A 634 11.61 -18.67 -15.84
C GLY A 634 11.17 -17.46 -16.68
N LEU A 635 11.48 -17.47 -17.97
CA LEU A 635 11.02 -16.46 -18.92
C LEU A 635 9.73 -16.93 -19.61
N ALA A 636 8.78 -16.02 -19.82
CA ALA A 636 7.67 -16.23 -20.75
C ALA A 636 7.50 -14.96 -21.58
N LEU A 637 8.08 -14.97 -22.78
CA LEU A 637 8.13 -13.83 -23.68
C LEU A 637 6.89 -13.82 -24.58
N PRO A 638 6.08 -12.74 -24.61
CA PRO A 638 4.87 -12.69 -25.45
C PRO A 638 5.15 -12.94 -26.94
N CYS A 639 4.36 -13.79 -27.58
CA CYS A 639 4.42 -13.92 -29.04
C CYS A 639 3.82 -12.68 -29.71
N LEU A 640 4.35 -12.31 -30.88
CA LEU A 640 3.87 -11.17 -31.66
C LEU A 640 2.60 -11.50 -32.45
N GLU A 641 2.47 -12.77 -32.84
CA GLU A 641 1.33 -13.32 -33.58
C GLU A 641 0.96 -14.67 -32.96
N GLU A 642 -0.34 -14.89 -32.75
CA GLU A 642 -0.83 -16.12 -32.10
C GLU A 642 -0.46 -17.36 -32.91
N GLY A 643 0.07 -18.38 -32.23
CA GLY A 643 0.46 -19.65 -32.86
C GLY A 643 1.74 -19.59 -33.69
N LYS A 644 2.41 -18.43 -33.81
CA LYS A 644 3.70 -18.30 -34.49
C LYS A 644 4.83 -18.13 -33.49
N VAL A 645 5.89 -18.90 -33.67
CA VAL A 645 7.12 -18.76 -32.88
C VAL A 645 7.90 -17.56 -33.42
N PRO A 646 8.11 -16.49 -32.62
CA PRO A 646 8.91 -15.36 -33.06
C PRO A 646 10.40 -15.74 -33.12
N ALA A 647 11.17 -15.01 -33.92
CA ALA A 647 12.62 -15.12 -33.88
C ALA A 647 13.14 -14.50 -32.57
N VAL A 648 13.92 -15.28 -31.80
CA VAL A 648 14.50 -14.83 -30.52
C VAL A 648 16.02 -14.80 -30.59
N LYS A 649 16.59 -13.65 -30.24
CA LYS A 649 18.03 -13.46 -30.07
C LYS A 649 18.35 -13.15 -28.61
N ILE A 650 19.30 -13.87 -28.02
CA ILE A 650 19.84 -13.58 -26.69
C ILE A 650 21.28 -13.12 -26.85
N ASN A 651 21.59 -11.91 -26.37
CA ASN A 651 22.89 -11.27 -26.49
C ASN A 651 23.43 -11.29 -27.94
N GLY A 652 22.52 -11.03 -28.89
CA GLY A 652 22.81 -11.00 -30.33
C GLY A 652 22.89 -12.37 -31.03
N LYS A 653 22.72 -13.49 -30.31
CA LYS A 653 22.78 -14.84 -30.89
C LYS A 653 21.39 -15.45 -31.00
N ASN A 654 21.07 -16.04 -32.15
CA ASN A 654 19.83 -16.78 -32.34
C ASN A 654 19.74 -17.95 -31.36
N VAL A 655 18.56 -18.11 -30.76
CA VAL A 655 18.24 -19.24 -29.90
C VAL A 655 17.73 -20.39 -30.76
N SER A 656 18.21 -21.62 -30.54
CA SER A 656 17.70 -22.78 -31.25
C SER A 656 16.30 -23.16 -30.74
N GLU A 657 15.47 -23.76 -31.60
CA GLU A 657 14.11 -24.21 -31.25
C GLU A 657 14.07 -25.17 -30.05
N ASN A 658 15.16 -25.89 -29.77
CA ASN A 658 15.24 -26.79 -28.62
C ASN A 658 15.36 -26.07 -27.27
N PHE A 659 15.78 -24.80 -27.26
CA PHE A 659 16.00 -24.02 -26.04
C PHE A 659 14.77 -23.18 -25.64
N ALA A 660 13.85 -22.94 -26.59
CA ALA A 660 12.70 -22.08 -26.42
C ALA A 660 11.43 -22.82 -26.84
N LYS A 661 10.48 -23.00 -25.91
CA LYS A 661 9.25 -23.76 -26.18
C LYS A 661 8.05 -22.82 -26.27
N LEU A 662 7.21 -23.01 -27.27
CA LEU A 662 5.92 -22.34 -27.32
C LEU A 662 5.00 -22.95 -26.24
N VAL A 663 4.56 -22.12 -25.30
CA VAL A 663 3.61 -22.48 -24.24
C VAL A 663 2.49 -21.46 -24.27
N GLY A 664 1.34 -21.86 -24.81
CA GLY A 664 0.24 -20.93 -25.10
C GLY A 664 0.72 -19.85 -26.08
N ASN A 665 0.52 -18.58 -25.71
CA ASN A 665 0.93 -17.42 -26.53
C ASN A 665 2.29 -16.82 -26.09
N SER A 666 3.19 -17.64 -25.55
CA SER A 666 4.50 -17.18 -25.08
C SER A 666 5.61 -18.17 -25.41
N VAL A 667 6.80 -17.61 -25.65
CA VAL A 667 8.04 -18.38 -25.74
C VAL A 667 8.61 -18.53 -24.35
N ALA A 668 8.59 -19.76 -23.83
CA ALA A 668 9.06 -20.09 -22.50
C ALA A 668 10.47 -20.69 -22.52
N MET A 669 11.31 -20.26 -21.57
CA MET A 669 12.66 -20.80 -21.36
C MET A 669 13.12 -20.55 -19.92
N THR A 670 14.18 -21.26 -19.49
CA THR A 670 14.83 -21.05 -18.19
C THR A 670 16.22 -20.50 -18.40
N VAL A 671 16.61 -19.53 -17.57
CA VAL A 671 17.93 -18.90 -17.60
C VAL A 671 18.52 -18.85 -16.19
N GLU A 672 19.84 -18.85 -16.09
CA GLU A 672 20.53 -18.53 -14.84
C GLU A 672 20.53 -17.02 -14.60
N GLY A 673 20.83 -16.63 -13.36
CA GLY A 673 20.95 -15.24 -12.98
C GLY A 673 22.15 -14.56 -13.63
N GLY A 674 21.93 -13.37 -14.18
CA GLY A 674 22.93 -12.64 -14.95
C GLY A 674 22.33 -11.47 -15.71
N LYS A 675 23.11 -10.93 -16.66
CA LYS A 675 22.70 -9.83 -17.54
C LYS A 675 22.37 -10.37 -18.92
N TYR A 676 21.21 -10.02 -19.42
CA TYR A 676 20.70 -10.49 -20.71
C TYR A 676 20.05 -9.35 -21.48
N SER A 677 20.24 -9.37 -22.79
CA SER A 677 19.50 -8.57 -23.76
C SER A 677 18.83 -9.52 -24.73
N ILE A 678 17.50 -9.47 -24.78
CA ILE A 678 16.68 -10.34 -25.62
C ILE A 678 15.96 -9.50 -26.65
N GLU A 679 16.11 -9.85 -27.91
CA GLU A 679 15.31 -9.30 -29.00
C GLU A 679 14.34 -10.36 -29.49
N VAL A 680 13.07 -9.98 -29.60
CA VAL A 680 12.00 -10.80 -30.15
C VAL A 680 11.46 -10.08 -31.38
N SER A 681 11.55 -10.70 -32.54
CA SER A 681 11.03 -10.17 -33.80
C SER A 681 10.08 -11.15 -34.47
N LYS A 682 9.31 -10.65 -35.44
CA LYS A 682 8.43 -11.49 -36.26
C LYS A 682 9.18 -12.63 -36.96
#